data_AF-A0A1B0C1Q2-F1
#
_entry.id   AF-A0A1B0C1Q2-F1
#
_cell.length_a   1.000
_cell.length_b   1.000
_cell.length_c   1.000
_cell.angle_alpha   90.00
_cell.angle_beta   90.00
_cell.angle_gamma   90.00
#
_symmetry.space_group_name_H-M   'P 1'
#
loop_
_entity.id
_entity.type
_entity.pdbx_description
1 polymer ?
#
loop_
_entity_poly.entity_id
_entity_poly.type
_entity_poly.pdbx_seq_one_letter_code
_entity_poly.pdbx_strand_id
1 'polypeptide(L)'
;MNNPNTGDIAMLHIIKTGLTFDDVLLFPAYSNVLPKDVDLSTQLTKKIRLNIPILSAAMDTVTESNMAIAVAQEGGMGFIHKNMSIHEQVKEVKKVKRYENGIIFNPKCVTPNTTLSTVKSLTNINGFGGYPVVTKKGKLVGIITRRDTCCAKDINQEVHTLMTPKDKLVTVNEGESKEIVLSKMYDRRVEKALVIDQHFHLIGMITVKDFKKSEKKPYACKDEYGRLRVGAAIGLDHDYHDRVDSLVIAGIDILLIDSSHGHSENILKKIRKIRRMYKELQIIGGNVATGQGALALIQAGVDAVKVGIGPGSICTTRIVTGVGVPQITAISDVVEAIGTSEIPIIADGGIRFSGDIAKAIAAGAKSVMLGSLLAGSKESPGEIELYQGRSFKVYRGMGSVGAMFQGSADRYFQKSSKLNKLVPEGIEGRVPYKGSVEHIIYQQMGGLRACMGLTGCANIDQLRNNTTFVKITQAGIKEKLMEIRPQGIILSGSPYSVVNIDSPQISVEILNYGVPILGICYGMHTMIHQLGDEKKRFLNILSGINNPEEKRKKIGQTFFEIFGEQSKKLDAKWLAQGTIYPDVIESSRNLENRNLIKSHHNVCKIPKKIGFSLIEPLKKLFKDEVRLVAKKLGISKNIIFRHPFPGPGLAIRIVGEVKEEYCNLLRLADKIFITELKKANLYSNISQAFAVFLPIQSVGIMGDARKYEWVIALRAVRTVDFMTANWVRIPYKILNLISSRIINNIHGISRVVYDISNKPPSTIEWE
;
A
#
# COMPACT_ATOMS: atom_id res chain seq x y z
N MET A 1 12.27 -53.63 -33.52
CA MET A 1 10.89 -53.14 -33.33
C MET A 1 10.69 -52.85 -31.85
N ASN A 2 10.21 -51.64 -31.55
CA ASN A 2 9.57 -51.13 -30.33
C ASN A 2 10.47 -51.04 -29.07
N ASN A 3 10.77 -49.87 -28.49
CA ASN A 3 9.84 -48.75 -28.25
C ASN A 3 10.54 -47.36 -28.30
N PRO A 4 9.85 -46.32 -28.83
CA PRO A 4 10.30 -44.94 -28.88
C PRO A 4 9.87 -44.15 -27.62
N ASN A 5 10.53 -43.02 -27.35
CA ASN A 5 10.05 -41.93 -26.49
C ASN A 5 9.54 -42.29 -25.07
N THR A 6 10.45 -42.45 -24.11
CA THR A 6 10.16 -41.91 -22.77
C THR A 6 10.54 -40.44 -22.79
N GLY A 7 9.65 -39.61 -23.34
CA GLY A 7 9.79 -38.17 -23.29
C GLY A 7 9.95 -37.70 -21.85
N ASP A 8 10.80 -36.71 -21.65
CA ASP A 8 11.01 -36.01 -20.37
C ASP A 8 9.65 -35.69 -19.74
N ILE A 9 9.25 -36.50 -18.76
CA ILE A 9 8.04 -36.22 -17.98
C ILE A 9 8.40 -35.01 -17.13
N ALA A 10 7.71 -33.89 -17.35
CA ALA A 10 7.87 -32.69 -16.54
C ALA A 10 7.52 -33.01 -15.07
N MET A 11 8.53 -33.29 -14.25
CA MET A 11 8.36 -33.50 -12.81
C MET A 11 8.26 -32.15 -12.10
N LEU A 12 7.53 -32.13 -10.99
CA LEU A 12 7.43 -30.94 -10.14
C LEU A 12 8.76 -30.72 -9.39
N HIS A 13 9.48 -29.66 -9.74
CA HIS A 13 10.73 -29.29 -9.09
C HIS A 13 10.50 -28.25 -7.98
N ILE A 14 10.27 -28.70 -6.75
CA ILE A 14 10.22 -27.83 -5.55
C ILE A 14 11.63 -27.71 -4.98
N ILE A 15 12.17 -26.49 -4.92
CA ILE A 15 13.53 -26.23 -4.42
C ILE A 15 13.58 -26.26 -2.89
N LYS A 16 12.75 -25.46 -2.21
CA LYS A 16 12.66 -25.38 -0.75
C LYS A 16 11.42 -24.61 -0.28
N THR A 17 11.12 -24.72 1.02
CA THR A 17 10.11 -23.86 1.67
C THR A 17 10.62 -22.43 1.81
N GLY A 18 9.86 -21.45 1.32
CA GLY A 18 10.16 -20.03 1.50
C GLY A 18 9.50 -19.45 2.75
N LEU A 19 10.16 -18.47 3.38
CA LEU A 19 9.74 -17.76 4.59
C LEU A 19 9.66 -16.25 4.32
N THR A 20 8.65 -15.60 4.88
CA THR A 20 8.48 -14.15 4.91
C THR A 20 8.56 -13.61 6.34
N PHE A 21 8.41 -12.30 6.53
CA PHE A 21 8.54 -11.65 7.84
C PHE A 21 7.59 -12.19 8.92
N ASP A 22 6.38 -12.63 8.53
CA ASP A 22 5.37 -13.18 9.44
C ASP A 22 5.63 -14.63 9.84
N ASP A 23 6.57 -15.33 9.20
CA ASP A 23 6.86 -16.75 9.51
C ASP A 23 7.95 -16.91 10.57
N VAL A 24 8.59 -15.82 11.00
CA VAL A 24 9.77 -15.84 11.88
C VAL A 24 9.73 -14.75 12.95
N LEU A 25 10.33 -15.03 14.11
CA LEU A 25 10.65 -14.05 15.16
C LEU A 25 12.15 -14.10 15.48
N LEU A 26 12.70 -12.99 15.97
CA LEU A 26 14.08 -12.95 16.45
C LEU A 26 14.13 -13.51 17.87
N PHE A 27 15.12 -14.38 18.12
CA PHE A 27 15.33 -14.96 19.44
C PHE A 27 16.07 -13.97 20.36
N PRO A 28 15.55 -13.67 21.57
CA PRO A 28 16.26 -12.83 22.53
C PRO A 28 17.61 -13.41 22.93
N ALA A 29 18.59 -12.56 23.23
CA ALA A 29 19.93 -12.98 23.64
C ALA A 29 20.38 -12.17 24.87
N TYR A 30 21.45 -12.64 25.53
CA TYR A 30 22.09 -11.88 26.59
C TYR A 30 22.49 -10.49 26.08
N SER A 31 22.21 -9.45 26.87
CA SER A 31 22.47 -8.07 26.47
C SER A 31 22.98 -7.24 27.64
N ASN A 32 24.11 -6.57 27.42
CA ASN A 32 24.59 -5.45 28.21
C ASN A 32 24.41 -4.11 27.44
N VAL A 33 23.67 -4.14 26.33
CA VAL A 33 23.50 -3.02 25.41
C VAL A 33 22.15 -2.35 25.64
N LEU A 34 22.16 -1.06 25.94
CA LEU A 34 20.93 -0.28 26.06
C LEU A 34 20.49 0.28 24.70
N PRO A 35 19.18 0.36 24.40
CA PRO A 35 18.68 0.91 23.12
C PRO A 35 19.19 2.31 22.77
N LYS A 36 19.51 3.14 23.77
CA LYS A 36 20.05 4.49 23.56
C LYS A 36 21.51 4.50 23.06
N ASP A 37 22.27 3.44 23.35
CA ASP A 37 23.71 3.36 23.12
C ASP A 37 24.06 2.60 21.83
N VAL A 38 23.06 2.07 21.11
CA VAL A 38 23.30 1.34 19.86
C VAL A 38 23.67 2.25 18.69
N ASP A 39 24.56 1.76 17.82
CA ASP A 39 24.93 2.39 16.56
C ASP A 39 24.06 1.83 15.41
N LEU A 40 23.28 2.70 14.78
CA LEU A 40 22.43 2.36 13.64
C LEU A 40 23.12 2.59 12.29
N SER A 41 24.34 3.12 12.29
CA SER A 41 25.04 3.42 11.05
C SER A 41 25.42 2.13 10.30
N THR A 42 25.41 2.22 8.97
CA THR A 42 25.57 1.07 8.09
C THR A 42 26.20 1.47 6.77
N GLN A 43 26.74 0.50 6.03
CA GLN A 43 27.28 0.71 4.70
C GLN A 43 26.22 0.44 3.63
N LEU A 44 25.92 1.46 2.82
CA LEU A 44 25.07 1.32 1.63
C LEU A 44 25.89 0.80 0.44
N THR A 45 27.13 1.27 0.31
CA THR A 45 28.14 0.75 -0.61
C THR A 45 29.49 0.74 0.11
N LYS A 46 30.58 0.32 -0.56
CA LYS A 46 31.93 0.41 0.01
C LYS A 46 32.33 1.84 0.40
N LYS A 47 31.86 2.85 -0.33
CA LYS A 47 32.20 4.27 -0.12
C LYS A 47 31.13 5.06 0.64
N ILE A 48 29.87 4.65 0.55
CA ILE A 48 28.74 5.42 1.10
C ILE A 48 28.24 4.78 2.38
N ARG A 49 28.46 5.51 3.50
CA ARG A 49 27.89 5.20 4.81
C ARG A 49 26.59 5.97 5.04
N LEU A 50 25.62 5.30 5.66
CA LEU A 50 24.39 5.90 6.18
C LEU A 50 24.45 5.92 7.72
N ASN A 51 23.77 6.88 8.33
CA ASN A 51 23.65 6.95 9.79
C ASN A 51 22.44 6.16 10.31
N ILE A 52 21.48 5.86 9.45
CA ILE A 52 20.39 4.91 9.71
C ILE A 52 20.17 4.00 8.48
N PRO A 53 19.70 2.75 8.65
CA PRO A 53 19.59 1.78 7.57
C PRO A 53 18.32 1.96 6.72
N ILE A 54 17.91 3.21 6.44
CA ILE A 54 16.66 3.54 5.74
C ILE A 54 16.92 4.21 4.40
N LEU A 55 16.29 3.67 3.36
CA LEU A 55 16.19 4.26 2.03
C LEU A 55 14.73 4.52 1.67
N SER A 56 14.43 5.62 0.98
CA SER A 56 13.09 5.83 0.41
C SER A 56 13.01 5.31 -1.02
N ALA A 57 11.92 4.60 -1.34
CA ALA A 57 11.75 3.94 -2.63
C ALA A 57 11.63 4.94 -3.80
N ALA A 58 12.19 4.58 -4.95
CA ALA A 58 12.18 5.38 -6.17
C ALA A 58 10.82 5.31 -6.90
N MET A 59 9.79 5.84 -6.25
CA MET A 59 8.41 5.83 -6.74
C MET A 59 7.84 7.24 -6.81
N ASP A 60 6.99 7.49 -7.80
CA ASP A 60 6.34 8.79 -8.03
C ASP A 60 5.37 9.22 -6.93
N THR A 61 4.97 8.29 -6.06
CA THR A 61 4.14 8.54 -4.87
C THR A 61 4.93 8.46 -3.56
N VAL A 62 6.27 8.40 -3.63
CA VAL A 62 7.13 8.28 -2.44
C VAL A 62 8.23 9.33 -2.43
N THR A 63 9.07 9.44 -3.48
CA THR A 63 10.32 10.19 -3.38
C THR A 63 10.55 11.18 -4.52
N GLU A 64 10.38 12.46 -4.18
CA GLU A 64 10.95 13.63 -4.87
C GLU A 64 11.92 14.35 -3.92
N SER A 65 12.38 15.57 -4.26
CA SER A 65 13.35 16.32 -3.45
C SER A 65 12.94 16.51 -2.00
N ASN A 66 11.67 16.79 -1.70
CA ASN A 66 11.19 16.99 -0.32
C ASN A 66 11.43 15.76 0.57
N MET A 67 11.02 14.58 0.09
CA MET A 67 11.27 13.31 0.77
C MET A 67 12.77 13.01 0.86
N ALA A 68 13.50 13.18 -0.23
CA ALA A 68 14.94 12.88 -0.26
C ALA A 68 15.73 13.77 0.71
N ILE A 69 15.39 15.06 0.81
CA ILE A 69 15.98 15.99 1.79
C ILE A 69 15.66 15.52 3.21
N ALA A 70 14.40 15.25 3.51
CA ALA A 70 13.99 14.89 4.87
C ALA A 70 14.62 13.57 5.34
N VAL A 71 14.62 12.53 4.48
CA VAL A 71 15.27 11.25 4.80
C VAL A 71 16.78 11.40 4.95
N ALA A 72 17.43 12.20 4.10
CA ALA A 72 18.86 12.48 4.22
C ALA A 72 19.19 13.24 5.51
N GLN A 73 18.35 14.18 5.93
CA GLN A 73 18.52 14.91 7.20
C GLN A 73 18.42 14.01 8.43
N GLU A 74 17.58 12.97 8.38
CA GLU A 74 17.49 11.95 9.45
C GLU A 74 18.59 10.89 9.38
N GLY A 75 19.44 10.93 8.35
CA GLY A 75 20.60 10.03 8.21
C GLY A 75 20.45 8.86 7.25
N GLY A 76 19.31 8.77 6.58
CA GLY A 76 19.07 7.81 5.49
C GLY A 76 19.46 8.38 4.13
N MET A 77 18.88 7.84 3.05
CA MET A 77 19.01 8.41 1.71
C MET A 77 17.75 8.20 0.88
N GLY A 78 17.33 9.22 0.13
CA GLY A 78 16.21 9.09 -0.81
C GLY A 78 16.64 8.85 -2.25
N PHE A 79 15.86 8.07 -2.99
CA PHE A 79 16.04 7.83 -4.43
C PHE A 79 14.96 8.52 -5.26
N ILE A 80 15.35 9.51 -6.07
CA ILE A 80 14.44 10.21 -6.98
C ILE A 80 13.96 9.24 -8.08
N HIS A 81 12.65 9.14 -8.29
CA HIS A 81 12.07 8.26 -9.31
C HIS A 81 12.36 8.73 -10.74
N LYS A 82 12.12 7.85 -11.73
CA LYS A 82 12.38 8.11 -13.16
C LYS A 82 11.17 8.52 -13.99
N ASN A 83 9.94 8.44 -13.45
CA ASN A 83 8.68 8.86 -14.10
C ASN A 83 8.58 10.39 -14.28
N MET A 84 9.59 11.00 -14.90
CA MET A 84 9.68 12.41 -15.25
C MET A 84 10.76 12.59 -16.34
N SER A 85 10.78 13.77 -16.97
CA SER A 85 11.83 14.09 -17.96
C SER A 85 13.22 14.11 -17.31
N ILE A 86 14.27 13.96 -18.13
CA ILE A 86 15.67 14.05 -17.66
C ILE A 86 15.91 15.40 -16.96
N HIS A 87 15.39 16.49 -17.54
CA HIS A 87 15.50 17.83 -17.00
C HIS A 87 14.88 17.96 -15.60
N GLU A 88 13.65 17.48 -15.41
CA GLU A 88 12.99 17.55 -14.09
C GLU A 88 13.70 16.67 -13.06
N GLN A 89 14.16 15.47 -13.44
CA GLN A 89 14.90 14.60 -12.51
C GLN A 89 16.21 15.26 -12.03
N VAL A 90 16.94 15.90 -12.96
CA VAL A 90 18.15 16.68 -12.65
C VAL A 90 17.83 17.86 -11.73
N LYS A 91 16.69 18.52 -11.93
CA LYS A 91 16.24 19.63 -11.08
C LYS A 91 15.93 19.16 -9.67
N GLU A 92 15.27 18.02 -9.50
CA GLU A 92 15.02 17.40 -8.19
C GLU A 92 16.34 17.07 -7.47
N VAL A 93 17.30 16.43 -8.16
CA VAL A 93 18.64 16.15 -7.61
C VAL A 93 19.34 17.44 -7.17
N LYS A 94 19.35 18.47 -8.04
CA LYS A 94 19.96 19.76 -7.73
C LYS A 94 19.30 20.44 -6.53
N LYS A 95 17.99 20.31 -6.33
CA LYS A 95 17.30 20.82 -5.13
C LYS A 95 17.85 20.16 -3.86
N VAL A 96 18.04 18.83 -3.87
CA VAL A 96 18.59 18.11 -2.71
C VAL A 96 20.04 18.53 -2.44
N LYS A 97 20.91 18.48 -3.46
CA LYS A 97 22.33 18.85 -3.33
C LYS A 97 22.55 20.30 -2.91
N ARG A 98 21.61 21.21 -3.22
CA ARG A 98 21.67 22.63 -2.87
C ARG A 98 20.97 22.99 -1.56
N TYR A 99 20.25 22.06 -0.94
CA TYR A 99 19.44 22.36 0.24
C TYR A 99 20.31 22.74 1.44
N GLU A 100 21.38 21.99 1.66
CA GLU A 100 22.49 22.31 2.55
C GLU A 100 23.74 22.25 1.68
N ASN A 101 24.35 23.40 1.42
CA ASN A 101 25.52 23.43 0.54
C ASN A 101 26.82 23.09 1.28
N GLY A 102 26.84 23.18 2.62
CA GLY A 102 28.08 23.22 3.38
C GLY A 102 28.93 24.40 2.87
N ILE A 103 29.88 24.09 1.98
CA ILE A 103 30.65 25.05 1.19
C ILE A 103 30.00 25.19 -0.21
N ILE A 104 29.54 26.40 -0.55
CA ILE A 104 29.04 26.74 -1.89
C ILE A 104 30.26 26.93 -2.81
N PHE A 105 30.59 25.92 -3.61
CA PHE A 105 31.61 26.03 -4.66
C PHE A 105 31.09 26.85 -5.85
N ASN A 106 31.95 27.69 -6.43
CA ASN A 106 31.62 28.58 -7.55
C ASN A 106 30.31 29.37 -7.34
N PRO A 107 30.22 30.19 -6.27
CA PRO A 107 29.02 30.99 -6.01
C PRO A 107 28.75 31.92 -7.21
N LYS A 108 27.47 32.23 -7.45
CA LYS A 108 27.13 33.25 -8.44
C LYS A 108 27.74 34.58 -8.01
N CYS A 109 28.58 35.14 -8.85
CA CYS A 109 29.29 36.40 -8.60
C CYS A 109 28.78 37.51 -9.50
N VAL A 110 29.05 38.74 -9.10
CA VAL A 110 28.84 39.95 -9.90
C VAL A 110 30.17 40.68 -10.09
N THR A 111 30.24 41.57 -11.07
CA THR A 111 31.42 42.42 -11.28
C THR A 111 31.23 43.78 -10.62
N PRO A 112 32.32 44.53 -10.36
CA PRO A 112 32.23 45.87 -9.77
C PRO A 112 31.33 46.84 -10.55
N ASN A 113 31.28 46.68 -11.88
CA ASN A 113 30.50 47.53 -12.80
C ASN A 113 29.08 47.01 -13.06
N THR A 114 28.68 45.92 -12.39
CA THR A 114 27.28 45.43 -12.49
C THR A 114 26.36 46.48 -11.85
N THR A 115 25.21 46.77 -12.46
CA THR A 115 24.26 47.74 -11.90
C THR A 115 23.34 47.08 -10.87
N LEU A 116 22.80 47.88 -9.94
CA LEU A 116 21.83 47.38 -8.95
C LEU A 116 20.56 46.80 -9.56
N SER A 117 20.11 47.31 -10.70
CA SER A 117 18.98 46.74 -11.47
C SER A 117 19.24 45.27 -11.85
N THR A 118 20.44 44.96 -12.31
CA THR A 118 20.85 43.57 -12.61
C THR A 118 20.92 42.73 -11.32
N VAL A 119 21.46 43.27 -10.22
CA VAL A 119 21.52 42.56 -8.93
C VAL A 119 20.12 42.28 -8.37
N LYS A 120 19.17 43.22 -8.47
CA LYS A 120 17.77 43.03 -8.07
C LYS A 120 17.09 41.96 -8.94
N SER A 121 17.30 42.01 -10.25
CA SER A 121 16.83 40.97 -11.17
C SER A 121 17.39 39.59 -10.82
N LEU A 122 18.70 39.49 -10.58
CA LEU A 122 19.35 38.25 -10.14
C LEU A 122 18.79 37.77 -8.80
N THR A 123 18.54 38.68 -7.86
CA THR A 123 17.95 38.35 -6.56
C THR A 123 16.55 37.77 -6.71
N ASN A 124 15.71 38.34 -7.57
CA ASN A 124 14.36 37.84 -7.86
C ASN A 124 14.40 36.47 -8.56
N ILE A 125 15.31 36.28 -9.51
CA ILE A 125 15.47 35.02 -10.26
C ILE A 125 16.01 33.90 -9.36
N ASN A 126 17.03 34.21 -8.55
CA ASN A 126 17.77 33.20 -7.80
C ASN A 126 17.20 32.96 -6.39
N GLY A 127 16.37 33.86 -5.87
CA GLY A 127 15.77 33.75 -4.54
C GLY A 127 16.71 34.06 -3.37
N PHE A 128 17.93 34.55 -3.63
CA PHE A 128 18.89 35.00 -2.61
C PHE A 128 19.55 36.33 -3.01
N GLY A 129 19.79 37.19 -2.01
CA GLY A 129 20.32 38.55 -2.19
C GLY A 129 21.74 38.70 -1.66
N GLY A 130 22.66 37.85 -2.11
CA GLY A 130 24.05 37.86 -1.63
C GLY A 130 25.00 37.37 -2.70
N TYR A 131 25.86 38.27 -3.20
CA TYR A 131 26.75 37.98 -4.33
C TYR A 131 28.17 38.44 -4.00
N PRO A 132 29.16 37.53 -4.06
CA PRO A 132 30.56 37.92 -4.06
C PRO A 132 30.86 38.78 -5.30
N VAL A 133 31.70 39.80 -5.14
CA VAL A 133 32.11 40.70 -6.21
C VAL A 133 33.52 40.32 -6.63
N VAL A 134 33.66 39.92 -7.89
CA VAL A 134 34.94 39.47 -8.47
C VAL A 134 35.31 40.27 -9.70
N THR A 135 36.61 40.47 -9.91
CA THR A 135 37.14 41.05 -11.15
C THR A 135 36.97 40.08 -12.32
N LYS A 136 37.15 40.55 -13.56
CA LYS A 136 37.16 39.68 -14.77
C LYS A 136 38.20 38.55 -14.70
N LYS A 137 39.26 38.70 -13.88
CA LYS A 137 40.31 37.71 -13.64
C LYS A 137 40.00 36.78 -12.45
N GLY A 138 38.80 36.80 -11.87
CA GLY A 138 38.38 35.93 -10.76
C GLY A 138 38.79 36.39 -9.36
N LYS A 139 39.52 37.50 -9.24
CA LYS A 139 40.00 38.02 -7.93
C LYS A 139 38.86 38.63 -7.13
N LEU A 140 38.73 38.24 -5.86
CA LEU A 140 37.70 38.73 -4.94
C LEU A 140 38.00 40.17 -4.50
N VAL A 141 37.03 41.07 -4.68
CA VAL A 141 37.15 42.50 -4.35
C VAL A 141 36.08 43.03 -3.40
N GLY A 142 35.00 42.28 -3.18
CA GLY A 142 33.95 42.69 -2.26
C GLY A 142 32.82 41.66 -2.13
N ILE A 143 31.78 42.00 -1.38
CA ILE A 143 30.51 41.29 -1.36
C ILE A 143 29.36 42.30 -1.33
N ILE A 144 28.28 42.03 -2.07
CA ILE A 144 27.05 42.81 -1.99
C ILE A 144 25.93 41.94 -1.43
N THR A 145 25.18 42.49 -0.48
CA THR A 145 24.12 41.80 0.24
C THR A 145 22.80 42.56 0.20
N ARG A 146 21.73 41.90 0.64
CA ARG A 146 20.38 42.48 0.67
C ARG A 146 20.33 43.77 1.49
N ARG A 147 21.12 43.88 2.57
CA ARG A 147 21.24 45.09 3.41
C ARG A 147 21.83 46.26 2.64
N ASP A 148 22.79 46.00 1.77
CA ASP A 148 23.43 47.05 0.95
C ASP A 148 22.48 47.54 -0.15
N THR A 149 21.65 46.64 -0.69
CA THR A 149 20.71 46.96 -1.78
C THR A 149 19.35 47.53 -1.32
N CYS A 150 18.96 47.38 -0.04
CA CYS A 150 17.59 47.69 0.40
C CYS A 150 17.31 49.19 0.54
N CYS A 151 18.34 50.00 0.81
CA CYS A 151 18.20 51.45 1.01
C CYS A 151 18.70 52.28 -0.18
N ALA A 152 19.12 51.63 -1.28
CA ALA A 152 19.60 52.33 -2.47
C ALA A 152 18.45 53.00 -3.23
N LYS A 153 18.52 54.33 -3.36
CA LYS A 153 17.51 55.17 -4.04
C LYS A 153 17.64 55.14 -5.57
N ASP A 154 18.86 54.99 -6.08
CA ASP A 154 19.15 54.92 -7.51
C ASP A 154 19.42 53.47 -7.93
N ILE A 155 18.66 52.97 -8.90
CA ILE A 155 18.74 51.58 -9.39
C ILE A 155 19.84 51.37 -10.43
N ASN A 156 20.44 52.44 -10.94
CA ASN A 156 21.49 52.39 -11.97
C ASN A 156 22.90 52.48 -11.39
N GLN A 157 23.04 52.71 -10.08
CA GLN A 157 24.33 52.70 -9.40
C GLN A 157 25.07 51.37 -9.58
N GLU A 158 26.39 51.46 -9.72
CA GLU A 158 27.26 50.29 -9.85
C GLU A 158 27.57 49.65 -8.48
N VAL A 159 27.71 48.33 -8.47
CA VAL A 159 27.97 47.53 -7.26
C VAL A 159 29.17 48.03 -6.45
N HIS A 160 30.23 48.51 -7.10
CA HIS A 160 31.46 48.93 -6.41
C HIS A 160 31.24 50.09 -5.41
N THR A 161 30.20 50.90 -5.60
CA THR A 161 29.86 52.05 -4.74
C THR A 161 29.21 51.66 -3.42
N LEU A 162 28.57 50.49 -3.35
CA LEU A 162 27.78 50.04 -2.20
C LEU A 162 28.25 48.70 -1.62
N MET A 163 29.12 47.97 -2.31
CA MET A 163 29.62 46.69 -1.82
C MET A 163 30.43 46.86 -0.54
N THR A 164 30.45 45.83 0.30
CA THR A 164 31.44 45.73 1.37
C THR A 164 32.82 45.52 0.75
N PRO A 165 33.80 46.41 1.02
CA PRO A 165 35.11 46.37 0.39
C PRO A 165 36.00 45.24 0.95
N LYS A 166 37.06 44.92 0.20
CA LYS A 166 37.97 43.78 0.44
C LYS A 166 38.51 43.69 1.88
N ASP A 167 38.87 44.81 2.48
CA ASP A 167 39.43 44.93 3.83
C ASP A 167 38.46 44.53 4.95
N LYS A 168 37.16 44.56 4.67
CA LYS A 168 36.09 44.21 5.62
C LYS A 168 35.51 42.81 5.40
N LEU A 169 36.03 42.05 4.44
CA LEU A 169 35.55 40.71 4.12
C LEU A 169 36.05 39.70 5.15
N VAL A 170 35.15 38.80 5.57
CA VAL A 170 35.58 37.56 6.25
C VAL A 170 35.96 36.54 5.19
N THR A 171 37.25 36.27 5.13
CA THR A 171 37.84 35.28 4.22
C THR A 171 38.48 34.14 5.00
N VAL A 172 38.38 32.94 4.42
CA VAL A 172 38.91 31.70 4.97
C VAL A 172 39.67 30.96 3.88
N ASN A 173 40.78 30.31 4.23
CA ASN A 173 41.49 29.47 3.27
C ASN A 173 40.74 28.17 3.03
N GLU A 174 41.01 27.53 1.89
CA GLU A 174 40.52 26.18 1.61
C GLU A 174 40.99 25.19 2.68
N GLY A 175 40.07 24.38 3.20
CA GLY A 175 40.35 23.38 4.24
C GLY A 175 40.39 23.89 5.68
N GLU A 176 40.08 25.17 5.96
CA GLU A 176 39.97 25.67 7.33
C GLU A 176 38.86 24.94 8.13
N SER A 177 39.12 24.69 9.43
CA SER A 177 38.18 23.96 10.28
C SER A 177 36.89 24.75 10.53
N LYS A 178 35.80 24.02 10.76
CA LYS A 178 34.48 24.60 11.05
C LYS A 178 34.50 25.55 12.24
N GLU A 179 35.24 25.24 13.32
CA GLU A 179 35.31 26.11 14.49
C GLU A 179 35.96 27.45 14.15
N ILE A 180 37.05 27.43 13.36
CA ILE A 180 37.78 28.63 12.95
C ILE A 180 36.90 29.52 12.05
N VAL A 181 36.20 28.92 11.09
CA VAL A 181 35.27 29.64 10.20
C VAL A 181 34.18 30.32 11.02
N LEU A 182 33.55 29.59 11.95
CA LEU A 182 32.50 30.14 12.81
C LEU A 182 33.01 31.25 13.74
N SER A 183 34.21 31.12 14.30
CA SER A 183 34.84 32.17 15.12
C SER A 183 35.03 33.45 14.30
N LYS A 184 35.65 33.36 13.12
CA LYS A 184 35.87 34.52 12.24
C LYS A 184 34.55 35.21 11.84
N MET A 185 33.50 34.43 11.58
CA MET A 185 32.17 34.96 11.27
C MET A 185 31.52 35.65 12.47
N TYR A 186 31.69 35.09 13.67
CA TYR A 186 31.18 35.64 14.92
C TYR A 186 31.86 36.96 15.29
N ASP A 187 33.19 37.00 15.24
CA ASP A 187 34.02 38.17 15.59
C ASP A 187 33.65 39.39 14.75
N ARG A 188 33.38 39.17 13.46
CA ARG A 188 33.01 40.21 12.49
C ARG A 188 31.50 40.39 12.34
N ARG A 189 30.68 39.62 13.07
CA ARG A 189 29.21 39.63 13.03
C ARG A 189 28.62 39.53 11.62
N VAL A 190 29.21 38.68 10.78
CA VAL A 190 28.77 38.46 9.39
C VAL A 190 28.10 37.11 9.21
N GLU A 191 27.15 37.04 8.28
CA GLU A 191 26.41 35.81 7.97
C GLU A 191 27.05 34.95 6.87
N LYS A 192 28.11 35.45 6.20
CA LYS A 192 28.78 34.80 5.07
C LYS A 192 30.29 34.92 5.19
N ALA A 193 30.98 33.81 4.95
CA ALA A 193 32.44 33.74 4.83
C ALA A 193 32.81 33.32 3.40
N LEU A 194 33.89 33.88 2.85
CA LEU A 194 34.33 33.64 1.48
C LEU A 194 35.59 32.79 1.49
N VAL A 195 35.57 31.66 0.77
CA VAL A 195 36.68 30.73 0.67
C VAL A 195 37.59 31.18 -0.48
N ILE A 196 38.87 31.40 -0.20
CA ILE A 196 39.84 31.94 -1.15
C ILE A 196 41.05 31.01 -1.33
N ASP A 197 41.70 31.11 -2.50
CA ASP A 197 43.01 30.51 -2.77
C ASP A 197 44.16 31.43 -2.29
N GLN A 198 45.41 30.96 -2.45
CA GLN A 198 46.62 31.72 -2.12
C GLN A 198 46.78 33.02 -2.92
N HIS A 199 46.09 33.16 -4.07
CA HIS A 199 46.13 34.34 -4.94
C HIS A 199 44.93 35.28 -4.74
N PHE A 200 44.08 35.02 -3.74
CA PHE A 200 42.87 35.77 -3.42
C PHE A 200 41.76 35.66 -4.50
N HIS A 201 41.76 34.56 -5.26
CA HIS A 201 40.61 34.17 -6.08
C HIS A 201 39.55 33.51 -5.21
N LEU A 202 38.29 33.73 -5.58
CA LEU A 202 37.17 33.13 -4.87
C LEU A 202 36.97 31.67 -5.32
N ILE A 203 37.12 30.74 -4.38
CA ILE A 203 36.82 29.31 -4.57
C ILE A 203 35.36 29.03 -4.19
N GLY A 204 34.90 29.61 -3.09
CA GLY A 204 33.61 29.25 -2.51
C GLY A 204 33.05 30.23 -1.49
N MET A 205 31.89 29.92 -0.92
CA MET A 205 31.23 30.71 0.10
C MET A 205 30.52 29.82 1.12
N ILE A 206 30.61 30.18 2.40
CA ILE A 206 29.98 29.47 3.52
C ILE A 206 28.96 30.42 4.17
N THR A 207 27.79 29.90 4.59
CA THR A 207 26.75 30.71 5.23
C THR A 207 26.40 30.21 6.63
N VAL A 208 26.10 31.12 7.56
CA VAL A 208 25.64 30.77 8.92
C VAL A 208 24.36 29.93 8.87
N LYS A 209 23.51 30.17 7.87
CA LYS A 209 22.27 29.42 7.68
C LYS A 209 22.54 27.93 7.48
N ASP A 210 23.57 27.57 6.71
CA ASP A 210 23.96 26.18 6.48
C ASP A 210 24.52 25.53 7.76
N PHE A 211 25.30 26.27 8.56
CA PHE A 211 25.75 25.78 9.87
C PHE A 211 24.60 25.50 10.84
N LYS A 212 23.64 26.44 10.97
CA LYS A 212 22.47 26.26 11.83
C LYS A 212 21.59 25.08 11.39
N LYS A 213 21.47 24.84 10.08
CA LYS A 213 20.77 23.65 9.56
C LYS A 213 21.49 22.37 9.98
N SER A 214 22.81 22.34 9.81
CA SER A 214 23.63 21.18 10.17
C SER A 214 23.61 20.87 11.67
N GLU A 215 23.49 21.89 12.53
CA GLU A 215 23.42 21.70 13.99
C GLU A 215 22.08 21.10 14.43
N LYS A 216 20.97 21.47 13.77
CA LYS A 216 19.65 20.90 14.05
C LYS A 216 19.51 19.42 13.66
N LYS A 217 20.29 18.97 12.67
CA LYS A 217 20.23 17.61 12.12
C LYS A 217 21.64 16.98 12.15
N PRO A 218 22.14 16.60 13.34
CA PRO A 218 23.50 16.10 13.51
C PRO A 218 23.74 14.75 12.83
N TYR A 219 22.68 13.94 12.69
CA TYR A 219 22.74 12.62 12.03
C TYR A 219 22.52 12.68 10.53
N ALA A 220 22.53 13.85 9.90
CA ALA A 220 22.29 13.98 8.46
C ALA A 220 23.35 13.23 7.62
N CYS A 221 22.89 12.54 6.58
CA CYS A 221 23.72 11.81 5.62
C CYS A 221 24.27 12.78 4.58
N LYS A 222 25.57 13.07 4.68
CA LYS A 222 26.26 14.09 3.88
C LYS A 222 27.40 13.51 3.06
N ASP A 223 27.72 14.17 1.96
CA ASP A 223 28.93 13.94 1.19
C ASP A 223 30.14 14.64 1.83
N GLU A 224 31.31 14.43 1.25
CA GLU A 224 32.60 15.00 1.71
C GLU A 224 32.60 16.54 1.69
N TYR A 225 31.68 17.16 0.95
CA TYR A 225 31.51 18.61 0.83
C TYR A 225 30.46 19.17 1.81
N GLY A 226 29.85 18.31 2.62
CA GLY A 226 28.81 18.68 3.58
C GLY A 226 27.42 18.85 2.97
N ARG A 227 27.20 18.39 1.72
CA ARG A 227 25.90 18.41 1.05
C ARG A 227 25.13 17.13 1.34
N LEU A 228 23.80 17.22 1.40
CA LEU A 228 22.96 16.02 1.57
C LEU A 228 23.20 15.02 0.43
N ARG A 229 23.25 13.73 0.77
CA ARG A 229 23.38 12.68 -0.23
C ARG A 229 22.04 12.35 -0.89
N VAL A 230 22.07 12.04 -2.18
CA VAL A 230 20.86 11.68 -2.94
C VAL A 230 21.16 10.63 -3.99
N GLY A 231 20.24 9.67 -4.13
CA GLY A 231 20.23 8.71 -5.22
C GLY A 231 19.20 9.05 -6.30
N ALA A 232 19.35 8.50 -7.49
CA ALA A 232 18.36 8.61 -8.55
C ALA A 232 18.18 7.27 -9.27
N ALA A 233 16.94 6.90 -9.54
CA ALA A 233 16.62 5.72 -10.32
C ALA A 233 16.67 6.01 -11.82
N ILE A 234 17.10 5.03 -12.61
CA ILE A 234 17.03 5.07 -14.06
C ILE A 234 16.38 3.82 -14.61
N GLY A 235 15.73 4.00 -15.76
CA GLY A 235 15.36 2.93 -16.66
C GLY A 235 16.51 2.64 -17.60
N LEU A 236 16.42 1.52 -18.30
CA LEU A 236 17.42 1.10 -19.27
C LEU A 236 16.84 1.15 -20.69
N ASP A 237 16.19 2.27 -21.02
CA ASP A 237 15.64 2.57 -22.34
C ASP A 237 16.72 3.07 -23.32
N HIS A 238 16.36 3.64 -24.47
CA HIS A 238 17.33 4.15 -25.46
C HIS A 238 18.06 5.42 -25.00
N ASP A 239 17.41 6.27 -24.19
CA ASP A 239 17.89 7.58 -23.70
C ASP A 239 18.63 7.51 -22.36
N TYR A 240 18.92 6.30 -21.85
CA TYR A 240 19.53 6.14 -20.53
C TYR A 240 20.93 6.75 -20.42
N HIS A 241 21.68 6.83 -21.53
CA HIS A 241 22.98 7.48 -21.56
C HIS A 241 22.88 8.96 -21.18
N ASP A 242 22.07 9.73 -21.91
CA ASP A 242 21.88 11.16 -21.66
C ASP A 242 21.36 11.43 -20.24
N ARG A 243 20.49 10.53 -19.73
CA ARG A 243 19.99 10.61 -18.36
C ARG A 243 21.09 10.40 -17.33
N VAL A 244 21.92 9.36 -17.49
CA VAL A 244 23.05 9.09 -16.59
C VAL A 244 24.02 10.28 -16.61
N ASP A 245 24.44 10.73 -17.79
CA ASP A 245 25.39 11.81 -17.96
C ASP A 245 24.87 13.09 -17.26
N SER A 246 23.61 13.44 -17.50
CA SER A 246 22.98 14.62 -16.89
C SER A 246 22.87 14.53 -15.38
N LEU A 247 22.59 13.34 -14.83
CA LEU A 247 22.51 13.11 -13.38
C LEU A 247 23.91 13.16 -12.74
N VAL A 248 24.93 12.59 -13.39
CA VAL A 248 26.32 12.66 -12.92
C VAL A 248 26.78 14.12 -12.87
N ILE A 249 26.50 14.90 -13.92
CA ILE A 249 26.77 16.35 -13.95
C ILE A 249 26.01 17.09 -12.85
N ALA A 250 24.79 16.64 -12.52
CA ALA A 250 24.02 17.21 -11.41
C ALA A 250 24.60 16.90 -10.03
N GLY A 251 25.54 15.96 -9.94
CA GLY A 251 26.20 15.56 -8.70
C GLY A 251 25.43 14.52 -7.89
N ILE A 252 24.78 13.54 -8.54
CA ILE A 252 24.21 12.38 -7.83
C ILE A 252 25.30 11.61 -7.07
N ASP A 253 24.96 11.06 -5.91
CA ASP A 253 25.89 10.26 -5.11
C ASP A 253 25.87 8.78 -5.54
N ILE A 254 24.70 8.28 -5.93
CA ILE A 254 24.49 6.87 -6.26
C ILE A 254 23.39 6.70 -7.31
N LEU A 255 23.66 5.83 -8.28
CA LEU A 255 22.74 5.51 -9.36
C LEU A 255 22.01 4.20 -9.05
N LEU A 256 20.68 4.19 -9.15
CA LEU A 256 19.87 2.99 -8.99
C LEU A 256 19.35 2.50 -10.34
N ILE A 257 19.77 1.30 -10.74
CA ILE A 257 19.24 0.62 -11.93
C ILE A 257 18.09 -0.27 -11.47
N ASP A 258 16.86 0.20 -11.71
CA ASP A 258 15.62 -0.39 -11.17
C ASP A 258 14.82 -1.13 -12.26
N SER A 259 14.85 -2.46 -12.19
CA SER A 259 14.10 -3.38 -13.07
C SER A 259 13.24 -4.34 -12.26
N SER A 260 12.13 -4.84 -12.82
CA SER A 260 11.39 -5.95 -12.20
C SER A 260 12.19 -7.26 -12.24
N HIS A 261 13.15 -7.38 -13.16
CA HIS A 261 14.01 -8.56 -13.30
C HIS A 261 15.47 -8.16 -13.60
N GLY A 262 16.25 -7.95 -12.53
CA GLY A 262 17.65 -7.55 -12.60
C GLY A 262 18.60 -8.62 -13.16
N HIS A 263 18.18 -9.90 -13.18
CA HIS A 263 18.96 -11.01 -13.75
C HIS A 263 18.76 -11.18 -15.27
N SER A 264 18.18 -10.19 -15.95
CA SER A 264 18.09 -10.18 -17.41
C SER A 264 19.42 -9.77 -18.05
N GLU A 265 19.87 -10.50 -19.08
CA GLU A 265 21.13 -10.20 -19.78
C GLU A 265 21.18 -8.76 -20.36
N ASN A 266 20.04 -8.21 -20.78
CA ASN A 266 19.97 -6.83 -21.25
C ASN A 266 20.33 -5.83 -20.13
N ILE A 267 19.88 -6.09 -18.91
CA ILE A 267 20.19 -5.28 -17.73
C ILE A 267 21.68 -5.41 -17.38
N LEU A 268 22.19 -6.65 -17.31
CA LEU A 268 23.61 -6.93 -17.00
C LEU A 268 24.57 -6.26 -18.00
N LYS A 269 24.30 -6.37 -19.31
CA LYS A 269 25.11 -5.71 -20.36
C LYS A 269 25.17 -4.19 -20.17
N LYS A 270 24.04 -3.57 -19.83
CA LYS A 270 23.96 -2.12 -19.64
C LYS A 270 24.65 -1.66 -18.36
N ILE A 271 24.56 -2.42 -17.27
CA ILE A 271 25.35 -2.18 -16.05
C ILE A 271 26.85 -2.19 -16.38
N ARG A 272 27.34 -3.22 -17.08
CA ARG A 272 28.74 -3.31 -17.51
C ARG A 272 29.16 -2.10 -18.35
N LYS A 273 28.29 -1.62 -19.25
CA LYS A 273 28.55 -0.43 -20.07
C LYS A 273 28.65 0.85 -19.22
N ILE A 274 27.73 1.06 -18.29
CA ILE A 274 27.73 2.22 -17.39
C ILE A 274 28.98 2.20 -16.50
N ARG A 275 29.33 1.05 -15.90
CA ARG A 275 30.54 0.89 -15.08
C ARG A 275 31.81 1.21 -15.88
N ARG A 276 31.89 0.82 -17.16
CA ARG A 276 33.04 1.16 -18.03
C ARG A 276 33.18 2.66 -18.27
N MET A 277 32.07 3.38 -18.42
CA MET A 277 32.06 4.83 -18.63
C MET A 277 32.33 5.60 -17.33
N TYR A 278 31.76 5.14 -16.22
CA TYR A 278 31.82 5.80 -14.92
C TYR A 278 32.41 4.86 -13.87
N LYS A 279 33.75 4.78 -13.83
CA LYS A 279 34.48 3.88 -12.93
C LYS A 279 34.22 4.16 -11.45
N GLU A 280 34.11 5.42 -11.08
CA GLU A 280 33.97 5.85 -9.68
C GLU A 280 32.51 5.96 -9.20
N LEU A 281 31.55 6.00 -10.12
CA LEU A 281 30.13 6.17 -9.78
C LEU A 281 29.63 4.98 -8.98
N GLN A 282 28.92 5.24 -7.89
CA GLN A 282 28.31 4.19 -7.10
C GLN A 282 27.02 3.70 -7.78
N ILE A 283 26.86 2.38 -7.94
CA ILE A 283 25.75 1.78 -8.69
C ILE A 283 25.05 0.71 -7.83
N ILE A 284 23.73 0.82 -7.71
CA ILE A 284 22.86 -0.22 -7.16
C ILE A 284 22.16 -0.92 -8.32
N GLY A 285 22.20 -2.25 -8.35
CA GLY A 285 21.44 -3.06 -9.30
C GLY A 285 20.33 -3.85 -8.64
N GLY A 286 19.16 -3.89 -9.26
CA GLY A 286 18.06 -4.76 -8.83
C GLY A 286 16.85 -4.75 -9.77
N ASN A 287 15.81 -5.53 -9.49
CA ASN A 287 15.71 -6.43 -8.32
C ASN A 287 16.09 -7.86 -8.66
N VAL A 288 16.67 -8.55 -7.69
CA VAL A 288 16.90 -10.00 -7.70
C VAL A 288 16.28 -10.64 -6.48
N ALA A 289 16.08 -11.95 -6.52
CA ALA A 289 15.54 -12.71 -5.40
C ALA A 289 16.28 -14.05 -5.17
N THR A 290 17.38 -14.26 -5.89
CA THR A 290 18.17 -15.49 -5.87
C THR A 290 19.67 -15.15 -5.82
N GLY A 291 20.45 -16.04 -5.23
CA GLY A 291 21.90 -15.91 -5.14
C GLY A 291 22.59 -15.75 -6.51
N GLN A 292 22.18 -16.55 -7.50
CA GLN A 292 22.71 -16.46 -8.87
C GLN A 292 22.50 -15.07 -9.48
N GLY A 293 21.30 -14.50 -9.30
CA GLY A 293 21.02 -13.15 -9.82
C GLY A 293 21.87 -12.08 -9.14
N ALA A 294 22.13 -12.22 -7.84
CA ALA A 294 23.01 -11.31 -7.12
C ALA A 294 24.47 -11.42 -7.58
N LEU A 295 25.00 -12.65 -7.74
CA LEU A 295 26.35 -12.87 -8.26
C LEU A 295 26.51 -12.29 -9.68
N ALA A 296 25.51 -12.47 -10.54
CA ALA A 296 25.52 -11.90 -11.89
C ALA A 296 25.58 -10.36 -11.88
N LEU A 297 24.84 -9.70 -10.98
CA LEU A 297 24.90 -8.25 -10.80
C LEU A 297 26.27 -7.80 -10.27
N ILE A 298 26.83 -8.51 -9.29
CA ILE A 298 28.17 -8.21 -8.74
C ILE A 298 29.22 -8.32 -9.84
N GLN A 299 29.19 -9.39 -10.64
CA GLN A 299 30.07 -9.57 -11.80
C GLN A 299 29.86 -8.48 -12.87
N ALA A 300 28.66 -7.93 -13.00
CA ALA A 300 28.40 -6.79 -13.88
C ALA A 300 29.00 -5.46 -13.37
N GLY A 301 29.36 -5.39 -12.08
CA GLY A 301 30.07 -4.27 -11.47
C GLY A 301 29.20 -3.33 -10.62
N VAL A 302 28.14 -3.83 -9.98
CA VAL A 302 27.36 -3.05 -9.01
C VAL A 302 28.09 -2.95 -7.66
N ASP A 303 27.87 -1.86 -6.93
CA ASP A 303 28.42 -1.64 -5.59
C ASP A 303 27.46 -2.06 -4.47
N ALA A 304 26.18 -2.30 -4.79
CA ALA A 304 25.19 -2.90 -3.91
C ALA A 304 24.09 -3.63 -4.69
N VAL A 305 23.46 -4.62 -4.07
CA VAL A 305 22.39 -5.43 -4.67
C VAL A 305 21.06 -5.14 -3.99
N LYS A 306 20.03 -4.79 -4.78
CA LYS A 306 18.66 -4.61 -4.31
C LYS A 306 17.84 -5.89 -4.47
N VAL A 307 17.31 -6.38 -3.35
CA VAL A 307 16.68 -7.70 -3.24
C VAL A 307 15.18 -7.58 -2.97
N GLY A 308 14.38 -8.26 -3.80
CA GLY A 308 12.95 -8.42 -3.61
C GLY A 308 12.15 -8.48 -4.91
N ILE A 309 11.50 -9.61 -5.19
CA ILE A 309 10.58 -9.76 -6.32
C ILE A 309 9.20 -10.16 -5.80
N GLY A 310 8.24 -9.25 -6.01
CA GLY A 310 6.85 -9.42 -5.57
C GLY A 310 6.47 -9.17 -4.10
N PRO A 311 7.33 -8.76 -3.14
CA PRO A 311 6.91 -8.59 -1.74
C PRO A 311 6.17 -7.25 -1.48
N GLY A 312 6.21 -6.31 -2.42
CA GLY A 312 5.66 -4.97 -2.23
C GLY A 312 4.14 -4.97 -1.98
N SER A 313 3.66 -4.10 -1.09
CA SER A 313 2.25 -4.06 -0.65
C SER A 313 1.23 -3.75 -1.76
N ILE A 314 1.70 -3.26 -2.90
CA ILE A 314 0.91 -2.88 -4.08
C ILE A 314 1.40 -3.60 -5.34
N CYS A 315 2.28 -4.60 -5.17
CA CYS A 315 2.81 -5.40 -6.26
C CYS A 315 1.92 -6.62 -6.45
N THR A 316 1.53 -6.89 -7.69
CA THR A 316 0.73 -8.07 -8.05
C THR A 316 1.52 -9.05 -8.91
N THR A 317 2.84 -8.85 -9.11
CA THR A 317 3.72 -9.74 -9.88
C THR A 317 3.51 -11.20 -9.51
N ARG A 318 3.56 -11.58 -8.22
CA ARG A 318 3.36 -12.98 -7.80
C ARG A 318 2.01 -13.56 -8.22
N ILE A 319 0.97 -12.73 -8.22
CA ILE A 319 -0.40 -13.15 -8.56
C ILE A 319 -0.58 -13.23 -10.07
N VAL A 320 -0.04 -12.27 -10.81
CA VAL A 320 -0.23 -12.15 -12.27
C VAL A 320 0.71 -13.07 -13.04
N THR A 321 1.97 -13.18 -12.62
CA THR A 321 3.02 -13.95 -13.33
C THR A 321 3.33 -15.29 -12.68
N GLY A 322 2.93 -15.50 -11.42
CA GLY A 322 3.34 -16.67 -10.63
C GLY A 322 4.79 -16.61 -10.13
N VAL A 323 5.53 -15.53 -10.41
CA VAL A 323 6.96 -15.41 -10.10
C VAL A 323 7.21 -14.59 -8.83
N GLY A 324 8.02 -15.14 -7.92
CA GLY A 324 8.55 -14.41 -6.77
C GLY A 324 9.11 -15.34 -5.69
N VAL A 325 9.80 -14.77 -4.72
CA VAL A 325 10.37 -15.51 -3.57
C VAL A 325 9.99 -14.78 -2.28
N PRO A 326 9.51 -15.47 -1.23
CA PRO A 326 9.29 -14.88 0.09
C PRO A 326 10.51 -14.10 0.60
N GLN A 327 10.29 -12.94 1.21
CA GLN A 327 11.33 -11.90 1.30
C GLN A 327 12.48 -12.27 2.23
N ILE A 328 12.23 -12.96 3.34
CA ILE A 328 13.30 -13.39 4.26
C ILE A 328 14.19 -14.43 3.57
N THR A 329 13.59 -15.42 2.90
CA THR A 329 14.35 -16.39 2.10
C THR A 329 15.12 -15.71 0.97
N ALA A 330 14.52 -14.75 0.26
CA ALA A 330 15.22 -14.04 -0.81
C ALA A 330 16.47 -13.30 -0.32
N ILE A 331 16.39 -12.66 0.86
CA ILE A 331 17.55 -11.99 1.49
C ILE A 331 18.60 -13.03 1.89
N SER A 332 18.18 -14.07 2.63
CA SER A 332 19.06 -15.14 3.10
C SER A 332 19.81 -15.83 1.96
N ASP A 333 19.12 -16.19 0.87
CA ASP A 333 19.69 -16.86 -0.29
C ASP A 333 20.74 -16.01 -1.01
N VAL A 334 20.51 -14.70 -1.06
CA VAL A 334 21.45 -13.76 -1.64
C VAL A 334 22.67 -13.61 -0.74
N VAL A 335 22.48 -13.48 0.58
CA VAL A 335 23.57 -13.40 1.57
C VAL A 335 24.45 -14.64 1.51
N GLU A 336 23.85 -15.84 1.51
CA GLU A 336 24.55 -17.11 1.44
C GLU A 336 25.39 -17.22 0.15
N ALA A 337 24.82 -16.84 -0.99
CA ALA A 337 25.52 -16.92 -2.27
C ALA A 337 26.65 -15.90 -2.45
N ILE A 338 26.51 -14.68 -1.90
CA ILE A 338 27.58 -13.68 -1.98
C ILE A 338 28.69 -13.91 -0.95
N GLY A 339 28.44 -14.72 0.08
CA GLY A 339 29.41 -15.12 1.09
C GLY A 339 30.10 -13.92 1.77
N THR A 340 31.43 -13.92 1.75
CA THR A 340 32.26 -12.86 2.36
C THR A 340 32.43 -11.63 1.48
N SER A 341 31.67 -11.50 0.39
CA SER A 341 31.70 -10.31 -0.46
C SER A 341 31.37 -9.06 0.36
N GLU A 342 32.16 -7.99 0.15
CA GLU A 342 31.93 -6.69 0.78
C GLU A 342 30.71 -5.94 0.22
N ILE A 343 30.01 -6.50 -0.77
CA ILE A 343 28.89 -5.84 -1.46
C ILE A 343 27.63 -5.85 -0.58
N PRO A 344 27.11 -4.68 -0.16
CA PRO A 344 25.92 -4.59 0.67
C PRO A 344 24.63 -5.03 -0.06
N ILE A 345 23.70 -5.57 0.71
CA ILE A 345 22.36 -5.94 0.25
C ILE A 345 21.31 -4.97 0.81
N ILE A 346 20.37 -4.59 -0.04
CA ILE A 346 19.23 -3.73 0.28
C ILE A 346 17.96 -4.57 0.19
N ALA A 347 17.21 -4.69 1.28
CA ALA A 347 15.90 -5.35 1.27
C ALA A 347 14.82 -4.38 0.78
N ASP A 348 14.16 -4.68 -0.33
CA ASP A 348 13.15 -3.84 -0.97
C ASP A 348 11.76 -4.50 -0.97
N GLY A 349 10.82 -3.90 -0.24
CA GLY A 349 9.42 -4.30 -0.20
C GLY A 349 9.05 -5.29 0.91
N GLY A 350 7.74 -5.37 1.21
CA GLY A 350 7.17 -6.26 2.23
C GLY A 350 7.22 -5.74 3.68
N ILE A 351 7.93 -4.65 3.94
CA ILE A 351 8.11 -4.06 5.27
C ILE A 351 6.88 -3.21 5.64
N ARG A 352 6.24 -3.56 6.75
CA ARG A 352 5.03 -2.88 7.27
C ARG A 352 5.26 -2.25 8.63
N PHE A 353 6.12 -2.86 9.45
CA PHE A 353 6.42 -2.44 10.82
C PHE A 353 7.92 -2.39 11.08
N SER A 354 8.32 -1.76 12.18
CA SER A 354 9.73 -1.65 12.61
C SER A 354 10.37 -3.02 12.85
N GLY A 355 9.60 -4.00 13.34
CA GLY A 355 10.06 -5.38 13.48
C GLY A 355 10.44 -6.02 12.14
N ASP A 356 9.77 -5.69 11.03
CA ASP A 356 10.12 -6.22 9.71
C ASP A 356 11.48 -5.65 9.24
N ILE A 357 11.81 -4.40 9.64
CA ILE A 357 13.13 -3.79 9.39
C ILE A 357 14.21 -4.57 10.14
N ALA A 358 13.98 -4.82 11.44
CA ALA A 358 14.92 -5.59 12.26
C ALA A 358 15.13 -7.01 11.71
N LYS A 359 14.06 -7.70 11.31
CA LYS A 359 14.12 -9.03 10.69
C LYS A 359 14.83 -9.00 9.33
N ALA A 360 14.61 -7.99 8.49
CA ALA A 360 15.31 -7.86 7.22
C ALA A 360 16.82 -7.68 7.41
N ILE A 361 17.21 -6.86 8.39
CA ILE A 361 18.61 -6.62 8.73
C ILE A 361 19.21 -7.90 9.32
N ALA A 362 18.56 -8.52 10.30
CA ALA A 362 19.02 -9.79 10.88
C ALA A 362 19.11 -10.94 9.86
N ALA A 363 18.29 -10.94 8.81
CA ALA A 363 18.42 -11.88 7.69
C ALA A 363 19.64 -11.60 6.78
N GLY A 364 20.35 -10.49 7.02
CA GLY A 364 21.64 -10.16 6.42
C GLY A 364 21.64 -8.90 5.55
N ALA A 365 20.52 -8.20 5.38
CA ALA A 365 20.50 -6.91 4.67
C ALA A 365 21.26 -5.82 5.47
N LYS A 366 21.97 -4.93 4.79
CA LYS A 366 22.64 -3.77 5.41
C LYS A 366 21.70 -2.58 5.57
N SER A 367 20.72 -2.45 4.68
CA SER A 367 19.70 -1.39 4.70
C SER A 367 18.38 -1.87 4.10
N VAL A 368 17.32 -1.12 4.34
CA VAL A 368 15.98 -1.41 3.83
C VAL A 368 15.44 -0.26 2.99
N MET A 369 14.73 -0.58 1.91
CA MET A 369 14.03 0.39 1.07
C MET A 369 12.53 0.38 1.38
N LEU A 370 12.01 1.55 1.77
CA LEU A 370 10.64 1.72 2.24
C LEU A 370 9.77 2.47 1.23
N GLY A 371 8.61 1.89 0.90
CA GLY A 371 7.58 2.51 0.06
C GLY A 371 6.36 2.98 0.87
N SER A 372 5.41 2.06 1.12
CA SER A 372 4.12 2.35 1.77
C SER A 372 4.22 2.97 3.17
N LEU A 373 5.31 2.69 3.90
CA LEU A 373 5.59 3.30 5.19
C LEU A 373 5.76 4.82 5.07
N LEU A 374 6.42 5.30 4.01
CA LEU A 374 6.75 6.71 3.78
C LEU A 374 5.75 7.42 2.86
N ALA A 375 5.01 6.70 2.01
CA ALA A 375 4.08 7.26 1.03
C ALA A 375 2.98 8.16 1.63
N GLY A 376 2.56 7.90 2.87
CA GLY A 376 1.55 8.70 3.57
C GLY A 376 2.09 9.94 4.30
N SER A 377 3.37 10.24 4.19
CA SER A 377 3.99 11.37 4.91
C SER A 377 3.66 12.73 4.26
N LYS A 378 3.95 13.82 4.97
CA LYS A 378 3.83 15.18 4.44
C LYS A 378 4.75 15.39 3.23
N GLU A 379 5.96 14.85 3.29
CA GLU A 379 7.05 15.07 2.35
C GLU A 379 6.95 14.22 1.08
N SER A 380 6.13 13.17 1.08
CA SER A 380 5.86 12.39 -0.13
C SER A 380 5.13 13.22 -1.20
N PRO A 381 5.32 12.95 -2.49
CA PRO A 381 4.59 13.63 -3.57
C PRO A 381 3.09 13.42 -3.49
N GLY A 382 2.34 14.34 -4.09
CA GLY A 382 0.88 14.29 -4.16
C GLY A 382 0.17 15.01 -3.01
N GLU A 383 -1.08 15.39 -3.28
CA GLU A 383 -1.94 16.13 -2.36
C GLU A 383 -2.62 15.22 -1.34
N ILE A 384 -3.04 15.81 -0.21
CA ILE A 384 -3.82 15.11 0.80
C ILE A 384 -5.28 15.02 0.32
N GLU A 385 -5.76 13.79 0.14
CA GLU A 385 -7.15 13.51 -0.21
C GLU A 385 -7.99 13.23 1.04
N LEU A 386 -9.17 13.84 1.14
CA LEU A 386 -10.15 13.54 2.17
C LEU A 386 -11.07 12.42 1.71
N TYR A 387 -11.05 11.28 2.42
CA TYR A 387 -11.95 10.17 2.18
C TYR A 387 -12.59 9.71 3.48
N GLN A 388 -13.93 9.76 3.54
CA GLN A 388 -14.71 9.39 4.73
C GLN A 388 -14.28 10.15 6.01
N GLY A 389 -13.93 11.44 5.87
CA GLY A 389 -13.52 12.30 6.98
C GLY A 389 -12.11 12.01 7.52
N ARG A 390 -11.32 11.16 6.85
CA ARG A 390 -9.91 10.91 7.15
C ARG A 390 -9.04 11.35 5.98
N SER A 391 -7.83 11.79 6.30
CA SER A 391 -6.82 12.23 5.34
C SER A 391 -6.03 11.03 4.81
N PHE A 392 -5.87 10.96 3.49
CA PHE A 392 -5.13 9.94 2.77
C PHE A 392 -4.19 10.59 1.75
N LYS A 393 -3.23 9.80 1.25
CA LYS A 393 -2.46 10.11 0.05
C LYS A 393 -2.55 8.97 -0.95
N VAL A 394 -2.47 9.31 -2.23
CA VAL A 394 -2.40 8.32 -3.32
C VAL A 394 -1.11 7.54 -3.23
N TYR A 395 -1.18 6.22 -3.38
CA TYR A 395 -0.02 5.34 -3.40
C TYR A 395 -0.21 4.28 -4.47
N ARG A 396 0.70 4.22 -5.44
CA ARG A 396 0.56 3.35 -6.61
C ARG A 396 1.85 2.64 -6.98
N GLY A 397 1.70 1.44 -7.56
CA GLY A 397 2.81 0.59 -7.95
C GLY A 397 3.42 1.11 -9.22
N MET A 398 4.74 1.00 -9.38
CA MET A 398 5.37 1.33 -10.66
C MET A 398 4.84 0.44 -11.80
N GLY A 399 4.26 -0.73 -11.49
CA GLY A 399 3.57 -1.61 -12.45
C GLY A 399 2.08 -1.38 -12.57
N SER A 400 1.54 -0.32 -11.96
CA SER A 400 0.15 0.07 -12.16
C SER A 400 -0.03 0.71 -13.53
N VAL A 401 -1.25 0.66 -14.05
CA VAL A 401 -1.59 1.25 -15.35
C VAL A 401 -1.22 2.74 -15.39
N GLY A 402 -1.58 3.52 -14.36
CA GLY A 402 -1.29 4.96 -14.33
C GLY A 402 0.20 5.28 -14.24
N ALA A 403 0.98 4.50 -13.49
CA ALA A 403 2.44 4.69 -13.44
C ALA A 403 3.10 4.30 -14.76
N MET A 404 2.69 3.18 -15.37
CA MET A 404 3.24 2.71 -16.64
C MET A 404 3.00 3.70 -17.78
N PHE A 405 1.81 4.31 -17.83
CA PHE A 405 1.51 5.40 -18.77
C PHE A 405 2.44 6.62 -18.60
N GLN A 406 2.95 6.87 -17.39
CA GLN A 406 3.86 7.97 -17.07
C GLN A 406 5.34 7.62 -17.21
N GLY A 407 5.67 6.42 -17.70
CA GLY A 407 7.04 6.08 -18.11
C GLY A 407 7.68 4.89 -17.39
N SER A 408 6.96 4.15 -16.53
CA SER A 408 7.50 2.94 -15.88
C SER A 408 7.26 1.64 -16.63
N ALA A 409 6.68 1.67 -17.84
CA ALA A 409 6.41 0.48 -18.64
C ALA A 409 7.68 -0.30 -19.02
N ASP A 410 8.82 0.38 -19.17
CA ASP A 410 10.13 -0.22 -19.47
C ASP A 410 10.59 -1.19 -18.37
N ARG A 411 10.27 -0.86 -17.10
CA ARG A 411 10.60 -1.69 -15.93
C ARG A 411 10.00 -3.09 -16.03
N TYR A 412 8.87 -3.22 -16.72
CA TYR A 412 8.11 -4.47 -16.91
C TYR A 412 8.18 -5.02 -18.34
N PHE A 413 9.11 -4.52 -19.17
CA PHE A 413 9.32 -4.97 -20.54
C PHE A 413 8.11 -4.78 -21.49
N GLN A 414 7.26 -3.78 -21.23
CA GLN A 414 5.99 -3.56 -21.95
C GLN A 414 5.94 -2.26 -22.79
N LYS A 415 7.10 -1.73 -23.21
CA LYS A 415 7.18 -0.46 -23.97
C LYS A 415 6.72 -0.60 -25.44
N SER A 416 6.72 -1.81 -26.02
CA SER A 416 6.37 -2.08 -27.42
C SER A 416 4.91 -2.48 -27.65
N SER A 417 4.11 -2.70 -26.59
CA SER A 417 2.68 -2.99 -26.71
C SER A 417 1.94 -1.72 -27.18
N LYS A 418 0.95 -1.86 -28.08
CA LYS A 418 -0.01 -0.77 -28.35
C LYS A 418 -0.51 -0.24 -27.00
N LEU A 419 -0.39 1.07 -26.75
CA LEU A 419 -0.69 1.79 -25.49
C LEU A 419 -2.01 1.35 -24.80
N ASN A 420 -2.94 0.76 -25.56
CA ASN A 420 -4.24 0.29 -25.09
C ASN A 420 -4.25 -1.13 -24.46
N LYS A 421 -3.14 -1.89 -24.42
CA LYS A 421 -3.10 -3.23 -23.81
C LYS A 421 -1.82 -3.45 -22.98
N LEU A 422 -1.76 -2.84 -21.80
CA LEU A 422 -0.76 -3.15 -20.77
C LEU A 422 -1.30 -4.22 -19.81
N VAL A 423 -0.42 -5.11 -19.34
CA VAL A 423 -0.69 -6.11 -18.30
C VAL A 423 -0.07 -5.60 -16.99
N PRO A 424 -0.85 -5.00 -16.08
CA PRO A 424 -0.30 -4.37 -14.89
C PRO A 424 0.16 -5.41 -13.86
N GLU A 425 1.36 -5.20 -13.34
CA GLU A 425 1.96 -5.96 -12.22
C GLU A 425 1.93 -5.18 -10.90
N GLY A 426 1.12 -4.12 -10.84
CA GLY A 426 0.85 -3.36 -9.64
C GLY A 426 -0.55 -2.77 -9.62
N ILE A 427 -0.97 -2.36 -8.42
CA ILE A 427 -2.26 -1.70 -8.19
C ILE A 427 -2.08 -0.25 -7.74
N GLU A 428 -3.17 0.50 -7.81
CA GLU A 428 -3.27 1.85 -7.26
C GLU A 428 -4.17 1.81 -6.04
N GLY A 429 -3.79 2.57 -5.02
CA GLY A 429 -4.52 2.62 -3.77
C GLY A 429 -4.29 3.94 -3.05
N ARG A 430 -4.69 3.95 -1.78
CA ARG A 430 -4.53 5.09 -0.89
C ARG A 430 -3.96 4.61 0.43
N VAL A 431 -3.06 5.41 1.00
CA VAL A 431 -2.49 5.17 2.33
C VAL A 431 -2.94 6.29 3.27
N PRO A 432 -3.22 5.99 4.56
CA PRO A 432 -3.55 7.04 5.53
C PRO A 432 -2.44 8.09 5.60
N TYR A 433 -2.81 9.35 5.81
CA TYR A 433 -1.85 10.40 6.10
C TYR A 433 -1.20 10.15 7.47
N LYS A 434 0.14 10.20 7.54
CA LYS A 434 0.94 9.78 8.70
C LYS A 434 1.70 10.94 9.38
N GLY A 435 1.52 12.18 8.91
CA GLY A 435 2.27 13.33 9.41
C GLY A 435 3.67 13.44 8.78
N SER A 436 4.62 14.06 9.47
CA SER A 436 5.98 14.23 8.96
C SER A 436 6.77 12.91 8.97
N VAL A 437 7.59 12.70 7.94
CA VAL A 437 8.48 11.55 7.82
C VAL A 437 9.48 11.44 8.95
N GLU A 438 9.89 12.55 9.57
CA GLU A 438 10.78 12.58 10.74
C GLU A 438 10.21 11.74 11.88
N HIS A 439 8.93 11.93 12.22
CA HIS A 439 8.27 11.14 13.28
C HIS A 439 8.16 9.66 12.91
N ILE A 440 7.92 9.35 11.63
CA ILE A 440 7.84 7.97 11.15
C ILE A 440 9.20 7.29 11.33
N ILE A 441 10.28 7.93 10.85
CA ILE A 441 11.65 7.42 10.97
C ILE A 441 12.03 7.25 12.44
N TYR A 442 11.75 8.25 13.29
CA TYR A 442 12.01 8.17 14.72
C TYR A 442 11.37 6.92 15.36
N GLN A 443 10.09 6.66 15.06
CA GLN A 443 9.40 5.46 15.57
C GLN A 443 9.97 4.16 15.01
N GLN A 444 10.32 4.12 13.72
CA GLN A 444 10.93 2.93 13.12
C GLN A 444 12.29 2.62 13.73
N MET A 445 13.13 3.65 13.90
CA MET A 445 14.45 3.52 14.52
C MET A 445 14.35 3.20 16.00
N GLY A 446 13.37 3.74 16.74
CA GLY A 446 13.09 3.35 18.11
C GLY A 446 12.81 1.84 18.25
N GLY A 447 12.00 1.29 17.34
CA GLY A 447 11.74 -0.16 17.30
C GLY A 447 12.99 -0.99 16.98
N LEU A 448 13.83 -0.53 16.03
CA LEU A 448 15.10 -1.18 15.72
C LEU A 448 16.07 -1.16 16.90
N ARG A 449 16.20 -0.01 17.59
CA ARG A 449 17.03 0.13 18.80
C ARG A 449 16.56 -0.80 19.92
N ALA A 450 15.25 -0.89 20.13
CA ALA A 450 14.68 -1.81 21.11
C ALA A 450 15.00 -3.28 20.77
N CYS A 451 14.85 -3.66 19.50
CA CYS A 451 15.21 -5.00 19.03
C CYS A 451 16.69 -5.31 19.24
N MET A 452 17.58 -4.36 18.95
CA MET A 452 19.02 -4.50 19.17
C MET A 452 19.36 -4.67 20.65
N GLY A 453 18.69 -3.92 21.53
CA GLY A 453 18.79 -4.12 22.98
C GLY A 453 18.35 -5.52 23.43
N LEU A 454 17.24 -6.05 22.89
CA LEU A 454 16.74 -7.40 23.21
C LEU A 454 17.61 -8.54 22.65
N THR A 455 18.38 -8.26 21.61
CA THR A 455 19.27 -9.23 20.95
C THR A 455 20.74 -9.04 21.32
N GLY A 456 21.06 -8.13 22.25
CA GLY A 456 22.44 -7.89 22.70
C GLY A 456 23.37 -7.32 21.63
N CYS A 457 22.82 -6.65 20.61
CA CYS A 457 23.60 -6.17 19.47
C CYS A 457 23.84 -4.65 19.59
N ALA A 458 25.11 -4.25 19.68
CA ALA A 458 25.53 -2.86 19.77
C ALA A 458 25.49 -2.12 18.42
N ASN A 459 25.56 -2.84 17.30
CA ASN A 459 25.57 -2.26 15.96
C ASN A 459 24.88 -3.15 14.91
N ILE A 460 24.64 -2.60 13.71
CA ILE A 460 23.96 -3.27 12.59
C ILE A 460 24.67 -4.58 12.18
N ASP A 461 26.00 -4.64 12.25
CA ASP A 461 26.75 -5.84 11.85
C ASP A 461 26.62 -6.98 12.86
N GLN A 462 26.58 -6.66 14.15
CA GLN A 462 26.24 -7.66 15.17
C GLN A 462 24.81 -8.16 14.99
N LEU A 463 23.84 -7.28 14.68
CA LEU A 463 22.46 -7.71 14.43
C LEU A 463 22.36 -8.68 13.25
N ARG A 464 23.16 -8.47 12.20
CA ARG A 464 23.22 -9.33 11.00
C ARG A 464 23.85 -10.70 11.26
N ASN A 465 24.91 -10.74 12.07
CA ASN A 465 25.76 -11.93 12.18
C ASN A 465 25.52 -12.77 13.44
N ASN A 466 24.98 -12.16 14.51
CA ASN A 466 24.91 -12.78 15.84
C ASN A 466 23.48 -13.09 16.29
N THR A 467 22.46 -12.79 15.47
CA THR A 467 21.08 -13.10 15.81
C THR A 467 20.63 -14.42 15.22
N THR A 468 19.63 -15.01 15.86
CA THR A 468 18.98 -16.23 15.39
C THR A 468 17.48 -16.02 15.30
N PHE A 469 16.86 -16.75 14.39
CA PHE A 469 15.42 -16.75 14.22
C PHE A 469 14.81 -18.00 14.80
N VAL A 470 13.60 -17.86 15.34
CA VAL A 470 12.68 -18.97 15.55
C VAL A 470 11.60 -18.93 14.48
N LYS A 471 11.38 -20.05 13.80
CA LYS A 471 10.25 -20.20 12.88
C LYS A 471 8.99 -20.38 13.70
N ILE A 472 8.00 -19.53 13.44
CA ILE A 472 6.70 -19.64 14.09
C ILE A 472 5.75 -20.47 13.23
N THR A 473 4.94 -21.28 13.89
CA THR A 473 3.82 -21.97 13.24
C THR A 473 2.64 -21.01 13.13
N GLN A 474 1.56 -21.44 12.47
CA GLN A 474 0.31 -20.67 12.49
C GLN A 474 -0.19 -20.39 13.93
N ALA A 475 0.18 -21.23 14.91
CA ALA A 475 -0.12 -21.00 16.32
C ALA A 475 0.61 -19.78 16.92
N GLY A 476 1.63 -19.20 16.28
CA GLY A 476 2.18 -17.90 16.67
C GLY A 476 1.18 -16.75 16.49
N ILE A 477 0.18 -16.92 15.62
CA ILE A 477 -0.97 -16.01 15.52
C ILE A 477 -1.82 -16.09 16.80
N LYS A 478 -1.93 -17.29 17.41
CA LYS A 478 -2.58 -17.49 18.72
C LYS A 478 -1.88 -16.68 19.81
N GLU A 479 -0.56 -16.60 19.79
CA GLU A 479 0.22 -15.79 20.74
C GLU A 479 0.03 -14.28 20.50
N LYS A 480 -0.08 -13.85 19.24
CA LYS A 480 -0.45 -12.47 18.88
C LYS A 480 -1.86 -12.09 19.35
N LEU A 481 -2.79 -13.04 19.35
CA LEU A 481 -4.10 -12.88 20.00
C LEU A 481 -3.94 -12.79 21.53
N MET A 482 -3.03 -13.56 22.14
CA MET A 482 -2.64 -13.45 23.56
C MET A 482 -2.08 -12.09 23.94
N GLU A 483 -1.35 -11.44 23.04
CA GLU A 483 -0.81 -10.09 23.23
C GLU A 483 -1.91 -9.02 23.19
N ILE A 484 -2.85 -9.15 22.25
CA ILE A 484 -4.01 -8.24 22.11
C ILE A 484 -5.00 -8.40 23.28
N ARG A 485 -5.02 -9.57 23.93
CA ARG A 485 -5.99 -9.97 24.98
C ARG A 485 -7.43 -9.53 24.66
N PRO A 486 -7.97 -9.88 23.47
CA PRO A 486 -9.31 -9.45 23.11
C PRO A 486 -10.32 -10.04 24.09
N GLN A 487 -11.17 -9.20 24.68
CA GLN A 487 -12.27 -9.64 25.56
C GLN A 487 -13.39 -10.35 24.78
N GLY A 488 -13.34 -10.30 23.45
CA GLY A 488 -14.23 -11.00 22.55
C GLY A 488 -13.82 -10.77 21.10
N ILE A 489 -14.21 -11.68 20.21
CA ILE A 489 -13.89 -11.67 18.79
C ILE A 489 -15.19 -11.54 18.00
N ILE A 490 -15.32 -10.48 17.20
CA ILE A 490 -16.50 -10.30 16.34
C ILE A 490 -16.15 -10.75 14.93
N LEU A 491 -16.76 -11.84 14.49
CA LEU A 491 -16.69 -12.31 13.12
C LEU A 491 -17.84 -11.69 12.33
N SER A 492 -17.51 -10.85 11.37
CA SER A 492 -18.49 -10.27 10.44
C SER A 492 -18.05 -10.54 9.01
N GLY A 493 -19.01 -10.66 8.08
CA GLY A 493 -18.69 -11.07 6.73
C GLY A 493 -19.72 -10.69 5.67
N SER A 494 -19.54 -11.28 4.51
CA SER A 494 -20.46 -11.18 3.38
C SER A 494 -20.76 -12.56 2.81
N PRO A 495 -21.72 -12.73 1.87
CA PRO A 495 -21.89 -14.00 1.18
C PRO A 495 -20.57 -14.54 0.64
N TYR A 496 -19.70 -13.66 0.13
CA TYR A 496 -18.37 -14.01 -0.38
C TYR A 496 -17.44 -14.63 0.66
N SER A 497 -17.61 -14.30 1.95
CA SER A 497 -16.81 -14.89 3.04
C SER A 497 -17.10 -16.39 3.21
N VAL A 498 -18.30 -16.83 2.83
CA VAL A 498 -18.79 -18.20 3.02
C VAL A 498 -18.76 -19.00 1.72
N VAL A 499 -19.12 -18.38 0.58
CA VAL A 499 -19.36 -19.10 -0.68
C VAL A 499 -18.19 -19.10 -1.66
N ASN A 500 -17.18 -18.26 -1.45
CA ASN A 500 -16.03 -18.21 -2.34
C ASN A 500 -14.98 -19.23 -1.85
N ILE A 501 -14.57 -20.17 -2.70
CA ILE A 501 -13.53 -21.16 -2.36
C ILE A 501 -12.20 -20.51 -1.98
N ASP A 502 -11.90 -19.36 -2.60
CA ASP A 502 -10.68 -18.60 -2.34
C ASP A 502 -10.84 -17.56 -1.21
N SER A 503 -11.96 -17.55 -0.47
CA SER A 503 -12.08 -16.66 0.68
C SER A 503 -11.11 -17.07 1.79
N PRO A 504 -10.46 -16.10 2.46
CA PRO A 504 -9.65 -16.39 3.64
C PRO A 504 -10.50 -17.13 4.68
N GLN A 505 -10.06 -18.32 5.05
CA GLN A 505 -10.73 -19.11 6.09
C GLN A 505 -10.39 -18.55 7.47
N ILE A 506 -11.29 -18.73 8.46
CA ILE A 506 -10.99 -18.33 9.84
C ILE A 506 -10.00 -19.36 10.37
N SER A 507 -8.86 -18.91 10.91
CA SER A 507 -7.93 -19.84 11.56
C SER A 507 -8.66 -20.57 12.70
N VAL A 508 -8.49 -21.89 12.75
CA VAL A 508 -9.03 -22.76 13.81
C VAL A 508 -8.55 -22.27 15.19
N GLU A 509 -7.39 -21.62 15.27
CA GLU A 509 -6.85 -21.06 16.52
C GLU A 509 -7.63 -19.85 17.03
N ILE A 510 -8.22 -19.04 16.13
CA ILE A 510 -9.13 -17.94 16.50
C ILE A 510 -10.38 -18.52 17.15
N LEU A 511 -10.91 -19.61 16.58
CA LEU A 511 -12.10 -20.31 17.08
C LEU A 511 -11.85 -20.97 18.44
N ASN A 512 -10.63 -21.46 18.66
CA ASN A 512 -10.20 -22.13 19.89
C ASN A 512 -9.39 -21.21 20.85
N TYR A 513 -9.50 -19.89 20.70
CA TYR A 513 -8.72 -18.93 21.47
C TYR A 513 -9.22 -18.77 22.93
N GLY A 514 -10.45 -19.17 23.23
CA GLY A 514 -11.00 -19.18 24.59
C GLY A 514 -11.62 -17.85 25.05
N VAL A 515 -11.87 -16.93 24.12
CA VAL A 515 -12.62 -15.69 24.40
C VAL A 515 -13.96 -15.70 23.63
N PRO A 516 -15.00 -14.99 24.10
CA PRO A 516 -16.30 -14.99 23.45
C PRO A 516 -16.22 -14.61 21.96
N ILE A 517 -16.73 -15.47 21.08
CA ILE A 517 -16.77 -15.20 19.64
C ILE A 517 -18.21 -14.91 19.22
N LEU A 518 -18.44 -13.72 18.65
CA LEU A 518 -19.72 -13.30 18.11
C LEU A 518 -19.69 -13.35 16.58
N GLY A 519 -20.36 -14.33 16.00
CA GLY A 519 -20.63 -14.37 14.56
C GLY A 519 -21.84 -13.50 14.20
N ILE A 520 -21.66 -12.46 13.39
CA ILE A 520 -22.74 -11.60 12.89
C ILE A 520 -23.09 -12.01 11.46
N CYS A 521 -24.33 -12.49 11.26
CA CYS A 521 -24.87 -12.86 9.94
C CYS A 521 -23.94 -13.84 9.20
N TYR A 522 -23.26 -13.40 8.16
CA TYR A 522 -22.30 -14.25 7.42
C TYR A 522 -21.07 -14.66 8.23
N GLY A 523 -20.72 -13.94 9.30
CA GLY A 523 -19.68 -14.41 10.24
C GLY A 523 -20.10 -15.71 10.93
N MET A 524 -21.36 -15.80 11.34
CA MET A 524 -21.95 -17.03 11.87
C MET A 524 -22.02 -18.14 10.81
N HIS A 525 -22.42 -17.80 9.58
CA HIS A 525 -22.42 -18.79 8.48
C HIS A 525 -21.02 -19.28 8.13
N THR A 526 -19.99 -18.43 8.22
CA THR A 526 -18.59 -18.81 7.97
C THR A 526 -18.12 -19.78 9.05
N MET A 527 -18.43 -19.49 10.32
CA MET A 527 -18.15 -20.39 11.44
C MET A 527 -18.84 -21.75 11.24
N ILE A 528 -20.15 -21.76 10.92
CA ILE A 528 -20.88 -23.01 10.70
C ILE A 528 -20.28 -23.78 9.52
N HIS A 529 -20.02 -23.12 8.39
CA HIS A 529 -19.44 -23.74 7.21
C HIS A 529 -18.08 -24.40 7.48
N GLN A 530 -17.23 -23.77 8.29
CA GLN A 530 -15.90 -24.27 8.65
C GLN A 530 -15.92 -25.31 9.79
N LEU A 531 -16.91 -25.24 10.69
CA LEU A 531 -17.04 -26.12 11.84
C LEU A 531 -17.92 -27.36 11.58
N GLY A 532 -18.70 -27.39 10.49
CA GLY A 532 -19.50 -28.55 10.10
C GLY A 532 -20.28 -28.33 8.79
N ASP A 533 -20.18 -29.28 7.86
CA ASP A 533 -20.93 -29.26 6.59
C ASP A 533 -22.41 -29.62 6.79
N GLU A 534 -23.20 -28.70 7.35
CA GLU A 534 -24.64 -28.86 7.56
C GLU A 534 -25.47 -28.51 6.30
N LYS A 535 -24.81 -28.19 5.18
CA LYS A 535 -25.46 -27.86 3.90
C LYS A 535 -26.38 -28.98 3.44
N LYS A 536 -25.94 -30.24 3.62
CA LYS A 536 -26.73 -31.43 3.28
C LYS A 536 -28.00 -31.53 4.14
N ARG A 537 -27.93 -31.19 5.44
CA ARG A 537 -29.10 -31.22 6.35
C ARG A 537 -30.18 -30.24 5.89
N PHE A 538 -29.81 -29.02 5.52
CA PHE A 538 -30.76 -28.04 4.98
C PHE A 538 -31.34 -28.45 3.63
N LEU A 539 -30.52 -28.96 2.70
CA LEU A 539 -31.01 -29.42 1.40
C LEU A 539 -31.94 -30.63 1.51
N ASN A 540 -31.63 -31.58 2.41
CA ASN A 540 -32.45 -32.77 2.63
C ASN A 540 -33.83 -32.41 3.20
N ILE A 541 -33.89 -31.47 4.16
CA ILE A 541 -35.16 -31.06 4.79
C ILE A 541 -36.03 -30.26 3.81
N LEU A 542 -35.44 -29.61 2.81
CA LEU A 542 -36.14 -28.83 1.79
C LEU A 542 -36.50 -29.61 0.53
N SER A 543 -36.02 -30.85 0.39
CA SER A 543 -36.35 -31.71 -0.74
C SER A 543 -37.85 -32.02 -0.78
N GLY A 544 -38.44 -31.91 -1.96
CA GLY A 544 -39.88 -32.13 -2.19
C GLY A 544 -40.82 -31.04 -1.68
N ILE A 545 -40.32 -29.94 -1.11
CA ILE A 545 -41.19 -28.88 -0.54
C ILE A 545 -41.37 -27.73 -1.52
N ASN A 546 -42.63 -27.53 -1.92
CA ASN A 546 -43.00 -26.43 -2.82
C ASN A 546 -43.68 -25.26 -2.08
N ASN A 547 -44.30 -25.51 -0.92
CA ASN A 547 -45.04 -24.49 -0.17
C ASN A 547 -44.08 -23.46 0.49
N PRO A 548 -44.22 -22.15 0.21
CA PRO A 548 -43.30 -21.14 0.74
C PRO A 548 -43.28 -20.97 2.26
N GLU A 549 -44.45 -21.03 2.91
CA GLU A 549 -44.56 -20.94 4.37
C GLU A 549 -44.00 -22.18 5.07
N GLU A 550 -44.21 -23.37 4.48
CA GLU A 550 -43.61 -24.60 4.98
C GLU A 550 -42.07 -24.57 4.85
N LYS A 551 -41.54 -24.08 3.72
CA LYS A 551 -40.10 -23.82 3.52
C LYS A 551 -39.57 -22.92 4.64
N ARG A 552 -40.21 -21.77 4.91
CA ARG A 552 -39.80 -20.83 5.97
C ARG A 552 -39.77 -21.46 7.35
N LYS A 553 -40.83 -22.19 7.73
CA LYS A 553 -40.92 -22.85 9.05
C LYS A 553 -39.83 -23.89 9.24
N LYS A 554 -39.61 -24.77 8.26
CA LYS A 554 -38.58 -25.81 8.33
C LYS A 554 -37.16 -25.23 8.35
N ILE A 555 -36.88 -24.18 7.58
CA ILE A 555 -35.57 -23.50 7.65
C ILE A 555 -35.38 -22.88 9.03
N GLY A 556 -36.40 -22.18 9.55
CA GLY A 556 -36.35 -21.58 10.88
C GLY A 556 -36.12 -22.62 11.98
N GLN A 557 -36.86 -23.73 11.97
CA GLN A 557 -36.70 -24.81 12.94
C GLN A 557 -35.31 -25.45 12.87
N THR A 558 -34.86 -25.84 11.67
CA THR A 558 -33.54 -26.45 11.46
C THR A 558 -32.42 -25.50 11.90
N PHE A 559 -32.57 -24.20 11.63
CA PHE A 559 -31.64 -23.19 12.10
C PHE A 559 -31.56 -23.16 13.64
N PHE A 560 -32.69 -23.19 14.34
CA PHE A 560 -32.70 -23.21 15.81
C PHE A 560 -32.16 -24.51 16.40
N GLU A 561 -32.37 -25.66 15.74
CA GLU A 561 -31.81 -26.94 16.16
C GLU A 561 -30.28 -26.95 16.06
N ILE A 562 -29.74 -26.58 14.89
CA ILE A 562 -28.28 -26.46 14.67
C ILE A 562 -27.70 -25.41 15.62
N PHE A 563 -28.37 -24.26 15.75
CA PHE A 563 -27.93 -23.21 16.67
C PHE A 563 -27.91 -23.71 18.12
N GLY A 564 -28.90 -24.49 18.55
CA GLY A 564 -28.96 -25.10 19.88
C GLY A 564 -27.88 -26.18 20.10
N GLU A 565 -27.52 -26.95 19.08
CA GLU A 565 -26.42 -27.92 19.13
C GLU A 565 -25.07 -27.22 19.29
N GLN A 566 -24.83 -26.13 18.53
CA GLN A 566 -23.59 -25.37 18.63
C GLN A 566 -23.54 -24.47 19.87
N SER A 567 -24.69 -23.95 20.33
CA SER A 567 -24.74 -23.07 21.51
C SER A 567 -24.30 -23.78 22.78
N LYS A 568 -24.52 -25.10 22.89
CA LYS A 568 -24.03 -25.92 24.01
C LYS A 568 -22.51 -25.95 24.13
N LYS A 569 -21.78 -25.62 23.06
CA LYS A 569 -20.32 -25.52 23.06
C LYS A 569 -19.82 -24.14 23.47
N LEU A 570 -20.71 -23.20 23.78
CA LEU A 570 -20.41 -21.80 24.06
C LEU A 570 -20.83 -21.43 25.49
N ASP A 571 -19.93 -20.80 26.25
CA ASP A 571 -20.22 -20.26 27.59
C ASP A 571 -20.75 -18.81 27.51
N ALA A 572 -21.79 -18.59 26.70
CA ALA A 572 -22.43 -17.29 26.57
C ALA A 572 -23.71 -17.23 27.43
N LYS A 573 -24.06 -16.05 27.96
CA LYS A 573 -25.29 -15.83 28.75
C LYS A 573 -26.39 -15.09 27.99
N TRP A 574 -26.00 -14.27 27.02
CA TRP A 574 -26.88 -13.36 26.30
C TRP A 574 -26.80 -13.56 24.79
N LEU A 575 -27.94 -13.55 24.11
CA LEU A 575 -28.02 -13.52 22.65
C LEU A 575 -28.64 -12.19 22.21
N ALA A 576 -27.86 -11.38 21.50
CA ALA A 576 -28.37 -10.14 20.90
C ALA A 576 -28.93 -10.40 19.50
N GLN A 577 -30.19 -10.03 19.27
CA GLN A 577 -30.89 -10.23 18.00
C GLN A 577 -31.29 -8.90 17.37
N GLY A 578 -31.10 -8.80 16.06
CA GLY A 578 -31.39 -7.60 15.27
C GLY A 578 -32.85 -7.44 14.87
N THR A 579 -33.80 -7.92 15.67
CA THR A 579 -35.24 -7.77 15.42
C THR A 579 -35.61 -6.30 15.32
N ILE A 580 -36.31 -5.91 14.25
CA ILE A 580 -36.81 -4.54 14.05
C ILE A 580 -38.34 -4.50 14.08
N TYR A 581 -38.92 -3.32 14.28
CA TYR A 581 -40.37 -3.16 14.46
C TYR A 581 -41.23 -3.70 13.29
N PRO A 582 -40.84 -3.53 12.00
CA PRO A 582 -41.56 -4.15 10.88
C PRO A 582 -41.64 -5.68 10.95
N ASP A 583 -40.57 -6.34 11.43
CA ASP A 583 -40.55 -7.81 11.54
C ASP A 583 -41.61 -8.29 12.55
N VAL A 584 -41.80 -7.53 13.64
CA VAL A 584 -42.82 -7.80 14.66
C VAL A 584 -44.22 -7.63 14.08
N ILE A 585 -44.46 -6.56 13.31
CA ILE A 585 -45.77 -6.31 12.68
C ILE A 585 -46.13 -7.43 11.70
N GLU A 586 -45.18 -7.84 10.85
CA GLU A 586 -45.42 -8.87 9.82
C GLU A 586 -45.66 -10.27 10.42
N SER A 587 -45.25 -10.52 11.67
CA SER A 587 -45.28 -11.84 12.32
C SER A 587 -46.21 -11.96 13.55
N SER A 588 -46.94 -10.90 13.90
CA SER A 588 -47.79 -10.87 15.11
C SER A 588 -49.09 -11.66 14.98
N ARG A 589 -49.48 -12.31 16.08
CA ARG A 589 -50.69 -13.15 16.23
C ARG A 589 -51.87 -12.45 16.94
N ASN A 590 -51.76 -11.19 17.38
CA ASN A 590 -52.85 -10.47 18.08
C ASN A 590 -52.73 -8.95 18.02
N LEU A 591 -53.69 -8.32 17.34
CA LEU A 591 -54.45 -7.11 17.69
C LEU A 591 -55.48 -6.95 16.56
N GLU A 592 -56.70 -7.43 16.81
CA GLU A 592 -57.96 -7.21 16.10
C GLU A 592 -57.82 -6.74 14.62
N ASN A 593 -57.94 -7.67 13.66
CA ASN A 593 -57.96 -7.49 12.20
C ASN A 593 -56.63 -7.30 11.43
N ARG A 594 -55.70 -8.26 11.51
CA ARG A 594 -54.73 -8.52 10.42
C ARG A 594 -54.49 -10.01 10.19
N ASN A 595 -54.72 -10.49 8.96
CA ASN A 595 -54.32 -11.84 8.53
C ASN A 595 -52.78 -11.94 8.59
N LEU A 596 -52.24 -13.07 9.07
CA LEU A 596 -50.80 -13.36 9.05
C LEU A 596 -50.26 -13.21 7.62
N ILE A 597 -49.36 -12.23 7.40
CA ILE A 597 -48.80 -11.95 6.08
C ILE A 597 -47.66 -12.92 5.76
N LYS A 598 -46.76 -13.19 6.72
CA LYS A 598 -45.68 -14.19 6.60
C LYS A 598 -44.98 -14.48 7.93
N SER A 599 -44.36 -15.65 8.06
CA SER A 599 -43.55 -15.99 9.25
C SER A 599 -42.10 -15.46 9.17
N HIS A 600 -41.62 -14.83 10.25
CA HIS A 600 -40.24 -14.31 10.37
C HIS A 600 -39.42 -15.13 11.36
N HIS A 601 -38.28 -15.66 10.90
CA HIS A 601 -37.31 -16.40 11.73
C HIS A 601 -36.74 -15.55 12.88
N ASN A 602 -36.73 -14.22 12.75
CA ASN A 602 -36.21 -13.31 13.77
C ASN A 602 -37.19 -12.99 14.91
N VAL A 603 -38.47 -13.37 14.79
CA VAL A 603 -39.50 -13.06 15.80
C VAL A 603 -39.98 -14.32 16.53
N CYS A 604 -39.52 -15.50 16.08
CA CYS A 604 -39.76 -16.74 16.80
C CYS A 604 -39.09 -16.70 18.17
N LYS A 605 -39.87 -16.96 19.24
CA LYS A 605 -39.32 -17.17 20.58
C LYS A 605 -38.23 -18.24 20.50
N ILE A 606 -37.01 -17.88 20.87
CA ILE A 606 -35.91 -18.83 21.03
C ILE A 606 -36.42 -19.99 21.88
N PRO A 607 -36.28 -21.25 21.42
CA PRO A 607 -36.70 -22.40 22.20
C PRO A 607 -36.07 -22.33 23.60
N LYS A 608 -36.87 -22.57 24.66
CA LYS A 608 -36.40 -22.54 26.07
C LYS A 608 -35.15 -23.41 26.32
N LYS A 609 -34.86 -24.37 25.43
CA LYS A 609 -33.72 -25.29 25.46
C LYS A 609 -32.35 -24.67 25.16
N ILE A 610 -32.26 -23.42 24.69
CA ILE A 610 -31.00 -22.83 24.19
C ILE A 610 -30.18 -22.13 25.29
N GLY A 611 -30.73 -21.92 26.49
CA GLY A 611 -29.97 -21.46 27.67
C GLY A 611 -29.51 -20.00 27.67
N PHE A 612 -29.74 -19.24 26.59
CA PHE A 612 -29.42 -17.80 26.51
C PHE A 612 -30.60 -16.90 26.86
N SER A 613 -30.32 -15.76 27.49
CA SER A 613 -31.25 -14.65 27.63
C SER A 613 -31.22 -13.74 26.39
N LEU A 614 -32.38 -13.44 25.81
CA LEU A 614 -32.49 -12.68 24.56
C LEU A 614 -32.47 -11.16 24.80
N ILE A 615 -31.68 -10.43 24.00
CA ILE A 615 -31.64 -8.97 23.97
C ILE A 615 -32.02 -8.49 22.56
N GLU A 616 -33.07 -7.68 22.44
CA GLU A 616 -33.55 -7.15 21.15
C GLU A 616 -33.52 -5.61 21.14
N PRO A 617 -32.34 -4.99 20.99
CA PRO A 617 -32.17 -3.56 21.22
C PRO A 617 -32.86 -2.68 20.17
N LEU A 618 -33.16 -3.23 18.99
CA LEU A 618 -33.72 -2.49 17.85
C LEU A 618 -35.22 -2.78 17.63
N LYS A 619 -35.85 -3.57 18.51
CA LYS A 619 -37.22 -4.08 18.33
C LYS A 619 -38.30 -3.01 18.15
N LYS A 620 -38.05 -1.82 18.71
CA LYS A 620 -38.97 -0.67 18.67
C LYS A 620 -38.68 0.30 17.53
N LEU A 621 -37.66 0.03 16.71
CA LEU A 621 -37.21 0.95 15.67
C LEU A 621 -37.59 0.44 14.28
N PHE A 622 -37.97 1.37 13.41
CA PHE A 622 -38.05 1.15 11.98
C PHE A 622 -36.67 1.15 11.33
N LYS A 623 -36.57 0.64 10.10
CA LYS A 623 -35.28 0.40 9.44
C LYS A 623 -34.52 1.68 9.10
N ASP A 624 -35.22 2.75 8.79
CA ASP A 624 -34.69 4.09 8.61
C ASP A 624 -34.17 4.67 9.93
N GLU A 625 -34.87 4.47 11.04
CA GLU A 625 -34.42 4.85 12.38
C GLU A 625 -33.16 4.09 12.81
N VAL A 626 -33.10 2.79 12.53
CA VAL A 626 -31.88 1.98 12.75
C VAL A 626 -30.71 2.52 11.93
N ARG A 627 -30.94 2.95 10.68
CA ARG A 627 -29.90 3.59 9.86
C ARG A 627 -29.45 4.94 10.41
N LEU A 628 -30.36 5.72 11.00
CA LEU A 628 -30.03 6.99 11.67
C LEU A 628 -29.16 6.75 12.91
N VAL A 629 -29.52 5.77 13.73
CA VAL A 629 -28.71 5.35 14.89
C VAL A 629 -27.32 4.90 14.42
N ALA A 630 -27.25 4.04 13.40
CA ALA A 630 -25.98 3.58 12.83
C ALA A 630 -25.11 4.73 12.30
N LYS A 631 -25.74 5.75 11.67
CA LYS A 631 -25.05 6.95 11.18
C LYS A 631 -24.49 7.78 12.34
N LYS A 632 -25.24 7.94 13.43
CA LYS A 632 -24.78 8.63 14.66
C LYS A 632 -23.62 7.89 15.34
N LEU A 633 -23.64 6.56 15.29
CA LEU A 633 -22.56 5.70 15.83
C LEU A 633 -21.32 5.63 14.92
N GLY A 634 -21.27 6.40 13.82
CA GLY A 634 -20.10 6.44 12.93
C GLY A 634 -19.92 5.18 12.08
N ILE A 635 -20.95 4.34 11.93
CA ILE A 635 -20.87 3.13 11.11
C ILE A 635 -20.74 3.51 9.63
N SER A 636 -19.88 2.80 8.90
CA SER A 636 -19.62 3.08 7.48
C SER A 636 -20.91 3.06 6.65
N LYS A 637 -21.07 4.04 5.73
CA LYS A 637 -22.19 4.09 4.78
C LYS A 637 -22.36 2.78 3.98
N ASN A 638 -21.26 2.09 3.70
CA ASN A 638 -21.29 0.80 2.98
C ASN A 638 -22.03 -0.31 3.74
N ILE A 639 -22.06 -0.23 5.07
CA ILE A 639 -22.78 -1.18 5.94
C ILE A 639 -24.23 -0.70 6.11
N ILE A 640 -24.44 0.59 6.36
CA ILE A 640 -25.77 1.20 6.58
C ILE A 640 -26.71 1.02 5.36
N PHE A 641 -26.17 1.24 4.16
CA PHE A 641 -26.93 1.20 2.90
C PHE A 641 -26.73 -0.11 2.13
N ARG A 642 -26.13 -1.12 2.77
CA ARG A 642 -26.04 -2.45 2.18
C ARG A 642 -27.46 -2.96 1.92
N HIS A 643 -27.69 -3.51 0.72
CA HIS A 643 -28.99 -4.13 0.43
C HIS A 643 -29.23 -5.26 1.43
N PRO A 644 -30.43 -5.33 2.04
CA PRO A 644 -30.77 -6.43 2.90
C PRO A 644 -30.68 -7.71 2.08
N PHE A 645 -30.06 -8.73 2.66
CA PHE A 645 -30.24 -10.07 2.15
C PHE A 645 -31.56 -10.58 2.74
N PRO A 646 -32.44 -11.17 1.91
CA PRO A 646 -33.71 -11.69 2.41
C PRO A 646 -33.44 -12.82 3.40
N GLY A 647 -34.41 -13.12 4.27
CA GLY A 647 -34.29 -14.20 5.27
C GLY A 647 -34.06 -15.59 4.64
N PRO A 648 -34.18 -16.69 5.38
CA PRO A 648 -33.76 -18.07 5.02
C PRO A 648 -32.66 -18.36 3.95
N GLY A 649 -31.84 -17.40 3.51
CA GLY A 649 -30.87 -17.59 2.44
C GLY A 649 -31.45 -17.43 1.02
N LEU A 650 -30.83 -18.14 0.07
CA LEU A 650 -31.25 -18.20 -1.34
C LEU A 650 -32.52 -19.05 -1.53
N ALA A 651 -32.88 -19.88 -0.54
CA ALA A 651 -33.98 -20.84 -0.63
C ALA A 651 -35.33 -20.18 -0.92
N ILE A 652 -35.59 -19.01 -0.34
CA ILE A 652 -36.82 -18.23 -0.56
C ILE A 652 -36.81 -17.39 -1.85
N ARG A 653 -35.71 -17.42 -2.60
CA ARG A 653 -35.65 -16.83 -3.95
C ARG A 653 -35.80 -17.90 -5.02
N ILE A 654 -36.08 -19.14 -4.63
CA ILE A 654 -36.33 -20.27 -5.52
C ILE A 654 -37.80 -20.63 -5.38
N VAL A 655 -38.57 -20.38 -6.43
CA VAL A 655 -39.98 -20.75 -6.47
C VAL A 655 -40.06 -22.27 -6.65
N GLY A 656 -40.81 -22.96 -5.79
CA GLY A 656 -40.86 -24.43 -5.74
C GLY A 656 -39.72 -25.08 -4.93
N GLU A 657 -39.32 -26.29 -5.34
CA GLU A 657 -38.30 -27.11 -4.68
C GLU A 657 -36.90 -26.49 -4.75
N VAL A 658 -36.18 -26.52 -3.62
CA VAL A 658 -34.82 -25.98 -3.51
C VAL A 658 -33.80 -27.07 -3.82
N LYS A 659 -33.07 -26.92 -4.93
CA LYS A 659 -31.92 -27.77 -5.29
C LYS A 659 -30.61 -26.99 -5.21
N GLU A 660 -29.52 -27.72 -5.02
CA GLU A 660 -28.18 -27.13 -4.97
C GLU A 660 -27.82 -26.44 -6.30
N GLU A 661 -28.15 -27.07 -7.42
CA GLU A 661 -27.95 -26.53 -8.76
C GLU A 661 -28.63 -25.15 -8.92
N TYR A 662 -29.88 -25.04 -8.47
CA TYR A 662 -30.65 -23.79 -8.54
C TYR A 662 -30.03 -22.71 -7.67
N CYS A 663 -29.55 -23.07 -6.48
CA CYS A 663 -28.81 -22.15 -5.61
C CYS A 663 -27.54 -21.63 -6.29
N ASN A 664 -26.80 -22.48 -7.01
CA ASN A 664 -25.58 -22.11 -7.71
C ASN A 664 -25.84 -21.15 -8.88
N LEU A 665 -26.83 -21.45 -9.73
CA LEU A 665 -27.25 -20.57 -10.82
C LEU A 665 -27.67 -19.19 -10.29
N LEU A 666 -28.45 -19.19 -9.21
CA LEU A 666 -28.93 -17.96 -8.59
C LEU A 666 -27.78 -17.10 -8.02
N ARG A 667 -26.77 -17.72 -7.39
CA ARG A 667 -25.57 -17.01 -6.90
C ARG A 667 -24.84 -16.29 -8.02
N LEU A 668 -24.66 -16.96 -9.15
CA LEU A 668 -23.96 -16.40 -10.31
C LEU A 668 -24.76 -15.24 -10.91
N ALA A 669 -26.07 -15.41 -11.08
CA ALA A 669 -26.94 -14.38 -11.63
C ALA A 669 -27.02 -13.13 -10.72
N ASP A 670 -27.18 -13.34 -9.40
CA ASP A 670 -27.20 -12.26 -8.40
C ASP A 670 -25.87 -11.49 -8.39
N LYS A 671 -24.73 -12.20 -8.50
CA LYS A 671 -23.40 -11.58 -8.59
C LYS A 671 -23.28 -10.68 -9.81
N ILE A 672 -23.72 -11.12 -10.99
CA ILE A 672 -23.70 -10.30 -12.20
C ILE A 672 -24.60 -9.08 -12.03
N PHE A 673 -25.84 -9.29 -11.55
CA PHE A 673 -26.82 -8.21 -11.39
C PHE A 673 -26.31 -7.10 -10.45
N ILE A 674 -25.86 -7.47 -9.25
CA ILE A 674 -25.33 -6.51 -8.27
C ILE A 674 -24.05 -5.83 -8.77
N THR A 675 -23.18 -6.56 -9.46
CA THR A 675 -21.92 -5.98 -10.00
C THR A 675 -22.21 -4.88 -11.01
N GLU A 676 -23.15 -5.11 -11.93
CA GLU A 676 -23.50 -4.12 -12.96
C GLU A 676 -24.26 -2.93 -12.37
N LEU A 677 -25.14 -3.14 -11.38
CA LEU A 677 -25.77 -2.04 -10.66
C LEU A 677 -24.76 -1.15 -9.92
N LYS A 678 -23.69 -1.74 -9.37
CA LYS A 678 -22.60 -0.99 -8.72
C LYS A 678 -21.78 -0.20 -9.74
N LYS A 679 -21.40 -0.81 -10.87
CA LYS A 679 -20.67 -0.12 -11.95
C LYS A 679 -21.46 1.05 -12.52
N ALA A 680 -22.78 0.92 -12.60
CA ALA A 680 -23.68 1.97 -13.06
C ALA A 680 -24.01 3.03 -11.98
N ASN A 681 -23.43 2.95 -10.78
CA ASN A 681 -23.76 3.81 -9.63
C ASN A 681 -25.26 3.82 -9.25
N LEU A 682 -26.01 2.77 -9.58
CA LEU A 682 -27.43 2.64 -9.25
C LEU A 682 -27.66 1.94 -7.90
N TYR A 683 -26.70 1.13 -7.45
CA TYR A 683 -26.84 0.30 -6.23
C TYR A 683 -27.25 1.10 -4.99
N SER A 684 -26.70 2.29 -4.77
CA SER A 684 -27.02 3.13 -3.60
C SER A 684 -28.42 3.71 -3.60
N ASN A 685 -29.03 3.86 -4.79
CA ASN A 685 -30.34 4.49 -4.97
C ASN A 685 -31.48 3.47 -4.95
N ILE A 686 -31.13 2.19 -4.92
CA ILE A 686 -32.05 1.06 -4.84
C ILE A 686 -32.07 0.58 -3.39
N SER A 687 -33.24 0.28 -2.85
CA SER A 687 -33.37 -0.19 -1.46
C SER A 687 -33.05 -1.68 -1.35
N GLN A 688 -33.41 -2.47 -2.36
CA GLN A 688 -33.11 -3.90 -2.48
C GLN A 688 -33.15 -4.35 -3.95
N ALA A 689 -32.15 -5.11 -4.39
CA ALA A 689 -32.09 -5.76 -5.69
C ALA A 689 -31.63 -7.22 -5.55
N PHE A 690 -32.24 -8.14 -6.30
CA PHE A 690 -31.85 -9.55 -6.31
C PHE A 690 -32.40 -10.31 -7.52
N ALA A 691 -31.80 -11.48 -7.79
CA ALA A 691 -32.32 -12.47 -8.73
C ALA A 691 -33.24 -13.50 -8.04
N VAL A 692 -34.20 -14.03 -8.78
CA VAL A 692 -35.17 -15.08 -8.38
C VAL A 692 -35.14 -16.19 -9.42
N PHE A 693 -35.07 -17.44 -8.96
CA PHE A 693 -35.11 -18.62 -9.82
C PHE A 693 -36.56 -19.03 -10.08
N LEU A 694 -36.92 -19.17 -11.36
CA LEU A 694 -38.23 -19.67 -11.77
C LEU A 694 -38.08 -21.10 -12.29
N PRO A 695 -38.90 -22.06 -11.83
CA PRO A 695 -38.91 -23.43 -12.32
C PRO A 695 -39.59 -23.54 -13.69
N ILE A 696 -39.28 -22.60 -14.59
CA ILE A 696 -39.80 -22.53 -15.96
C ILE A 696 -38.59 -22.69 -16.89
N GLN A 697 -38.68 -23.65 -17.80
CA GLN A 697 -37.68 -23.81 -18.86
C GLN A 697 -38.15 -23.09 -20.13
N SER A 698 -37.21 -22.47 -20.83
CA SER A 698 -37.45 -21.83 -22.12
C SER A 698 -36.43 -22.32 -23.14
N VAL A 699 -36.87 -22.48 -24.38
CA VAL A 699 -35.98 -22.84 -25.50
C VAL A 699 -35.07 -21.64 -25.81
N GLY A 700 -33.76 -21.88 -25.74
CA GLY A 700 -32.71 -20.98 -26.21
C GLY A 700 -31.95 -21.58 -27.38
N ILE A 701 -31.30 -20.72 -28.17
CA ILE A 701 -30.37 -21.10 -29.23
C ILE A 701 -28.99 -20.59 -28.83
N MET A 702 -28.02 -21.50 -28.65
CA MET A 702 -26.60 -21.18 -28.46
C MET A 702 -25.80 -21.91 -29.53
N GLY A 703 -25.25 -21.17 -30.50
CA GLY A 703 -24.69 -21.77 -31.71
C GLY A 703 -25.80 -22.41 -32.55
N ASP A 704 -25.58 -23.65 -33.03
CA ASP A 704 -26.50 -24.37 -33.92
C ASP A 704 -27.41 -25.38 -33.21
N ALA A 705 -27.40 -25.44 -31.87
CA ALA A 705 -28.18 -26.41 -31.08
C ALA A 705 -29.26 -25.74 -30.22
N ARG A 706 -30.44 -26.38 -30.15
CA ARG A 706 -31.51 -26.01 -29.20
C ARG A 706 -31.13 -26.45 -27.80
N LYS A 707 -31.24 -25.55 -26.83
CA LYS A 707 -31.09 -25.87 -25.40
C LYS A 707 -32.36 -25.51 -24.63
N TYR A 708 -32.75 -26.36 -23.68
CA TYR A 708 -33.86 -26.13 -22.76
C TYR A 708 -33.27 -25.75 -21.40
N GLU A 709 -33.19 -24.45 -21.13
CA GLU A 709 -32.54 -23.91 -19.92
C GLU A 709 -33.50 -23.04 -19.12
N TRP A 710 -33.11 -22.69 -17.88
CA TRP A 710 -34.00 -22.05 -16.90
C TRP A 710 -34.20 -20.56 -17.16
N VAL A 711 -35.31 -20.02 -16.63
CA VAL A 711 -35.62 -18.59 -16.63
C VAL A 711 -35.33 -17.98 -15.26
N ILE A 712 -34.63 -16.84 -15.23
CA ILE A 712 -34.40 -16.06 -14.00
C ILE A 712 -35.13 -14.72 -14.07
N ALA A 713 -35.78 -14.35 -12.96
CA ALA A 713 -36.35 -13.02 -12.77
C ALA A 713 -35.39 -12.11 -11.98
N LEU A 714 -35.34 -10.84 -12.36
CA LEU A 714 -34.63 -9.80 -11.65
C LEU A 714 -35.64 -8.86 -10.99
N ARG A 715 -35.47 -8.58 -9.70
CA ARG A 715 -36.31 -7.65 -8.92
C ARG A 715 -35.43 -6.54 -8.36
N ALA A 716 -35.82 -5.29 -8.57
CA ALA A 716 -35.23 -4.14 -7.88
C ALA A 716 -36.30 -3.17 -7.42
N VAL A 717 -36.27 -2.81 -6.13
CA VAL A 717 -37.29 -1.98 -5.49
C VAL A 717 -36.69 -0.82 -4.71
N ARG A 718 -37.44 0.28 -4.65
CA ARG A 718 -37.17 1.44 -3.81
C ARG A 718 -38.28 1.58 -2.79
N THR A 719 -37.89 1.78 -1.54
CA THR A 719 -38.79 1.88 -0.39
C THR A 719 -38.13 2.67 0.73
N VAL A 720 -38.95 3.36 1.53
CA VAL A 720 -38.54 4.09 2.74
C VAL A 720 -38.62 3.16 3.96
N ASP A 721 -39.73 2.42 4.11
CA ASP A 721 -40.09 1.67 5.31
C ASP A 721 -40.19 0.13 5.10
N PHE A 722 -40.01 -0.35 3.87
CA PHE A 722 -40.23 -1.73 3.42
C PHE A 722 -41.68 -2.24 3.54
N MET A 723 -42.62 -1.39 3.94
CA MET A 723 -44.07 -1.68 3.97
C MET A 723 -44.69 -1.42 2.59
N THR A 724 -44.29 -0.32 1.94
CA THR A 724 -44.66 0.00 0.55
C THR A 724 -43.41 0.10 -0.32
N ALA A 725 -43.44 -0.43 -1.54
CA ALA A 725 -42.26 -0.43 -2.41
C ALA A 725 -42.64 -0.26 -3.89
N ASN A 726 -41.90 0.63 -4.56
CA ASN A 726 -42.02 0.83 -6.00
C ASN A 726 -40.89 0.12 -6.73
N TRP A 727 -41.19 -0.51 -7.87
CA TRP A 727 -40.15 -1.06 -8.73
C TRP A 727 -39.23 0.06 -9.28
N VAL A 728 -37.99 -0.28 -9.61
CA VAL A 728 -36.99 0.69 -10.06
C VAL A 728 -36.90 0.73 -11.58
N ARG A 729 -36.92 1.92 -12.17
CA ARG A 729 -36.66 2.12 -13.60
C ARG A 729 -35.16 2.02 -13.88
N ILE A 730 -34.68 0.82 -14.19
CA ILE A 730 -33.28 0.60 -14.62
C ILE A 730 -33.17 0.96 -16.11
N PRO A 731 -32.16 1.76 -16.53
CA PRO A 731 -31.98 2.10 -17.94
C PRO A 731 -31.87 0.86 -18.83
N TYR A 732 -32.55 0.85 -19.98
CA TYR A 732 -32.56 -0.29 -20.89
C TYR A 732 -31.16 -0.76 -21.32
N LYS A 733 -30.21 0.17 -21.49
CA LYS A 733 -28.80 -0.16 -21.76
C LYS A 733 -28.17 -1.04 -20.69
N ILE A 734 -28.50 -0.79 -19.42
CA ILE A 734 -27.99 -1.56 -18.27
C ILE A 734 -28.72 -2.90 -18.17
N LEU A 735 -30.04 -2.92 -18.37
CA LEU A 735 -30.81 -4.17 -18.41
C LEU A 735 -30.32 -5.11 -19.52
N ASN A 736 -30.05 -4.56 -20.72
CA ASN A 736 -29.50 -5.34 -21.84
C ASN A 736 -28.14 -5.93 -21.46
N LEU A 737 -27.24 -5.12 -20.89
CA LEU A 737 -25.92 -5.59 -20.45
C LEU A 737 -26.02 -6.70 -19.39
N ILE A 738 -26.89 -6.55 -18.40
CA ILE A 738 -27.11 -7.56 -17.36
C ILE A 738 -27.64 -8.85 -17.98
N SER A 739 -28.68 -8.75 -18.81
CA SER A 739 -29.30 -9.89 -19.50
C SER A 739 -28.28 -10.65 -20.35
N SER A 740 -27.55 -9.95 -21.23
CA SER A 740 -26.52 -10.57 -22.07
C SER A 740 -25.41 -11.22 -21.26
N ARG A 741 -24.95 -10.60 -20.16
CA ARG A 741 -23.92 -11.20 -19.31
C ARG A 741 -24.42 -12.44 -18.57
N ILE A 742 -25.66 -12.46 -18.10
CA ILE A 742 -26.23 -13.63 -17.43
C ILE A 742 -26.33 -14.80 -18.43
N ILE A 743 -26.92 -14.56 -19.60
CA ILE A 743 -27.13 -15.61 -20.61
C ILE A 743 -25.79 -16.14 -21.16
N ASN A 744 -24.82 -15.27 -21.43
CA ASN A 744 -23.56 -15.70 -22.03
C ASN A 744 -22.58 -16.33 -21.03
N ASN A 745 -22.62 -15.92 -19.76
CA ASN A 745 -21.61 -16.34 -18.78
C ASN A 745 -22.11 -17.44 -17.84
N ILE A 746 -23.40 -17.76 -17.82
CA ILE A 746 -23.98 -18.77 -16.94
C ILE A 746 -24.66 -19.84 -17.79
N HIS A 747 -24.01 -21.00 -17.90
CA HIS A 747 -24.61 -22.17 -18.52
C HIS A 747 -25.79 -22.66 -17.67
N GLY A 748 -26.96 -22.85 -18.29
CA GLY A 748 -28.19 -23.26 -17.60
C GLY A 748 -29.24 -22.15 -17.45
N ILE A 749 -29.03 -20.95 -18.02
CA ILE A 749 -30.02 -19.87 -18.06
C ILE A 749 -30.21 -19.40 -19.51
N SER A 750 -31.41 -19.61 -20.07
CA SER A 750 -31.73 -19.17 -21.44
C SER A 750 -32.37 -17.78 -21.50
N ARG A 751 -33.00 -17.34 -20.40
CA ARG A 751 -33.83 -16.12 -20.42
C ARG A 751 -33.79 -15.38 -19.09
N VAL A 752 -33.80 -14.05 -19.19
CA VAL A 752 -33.87 -13.14 -18.05
C VAL A 752 -35.10 -12.25 -18.18
N VAL A 753 -35.91 -12.15 -17.13
CA VAL A 753 -37.08 -11.26 -17.06
C VAL A 753 -36.89 -10.23 -15.95
N TYR A 754 -37.55 -9.07 -16.08
CA TYR A 754 -37.50 -8.01 -15.06
C TYR A 754 -38.89 -7.77 -14.48
N ASP A 755 -39.00 -7.79 -13.16
CA ASP A 755 -40.26 -7.59 -12.47
C ASP A 755 -40.52 -6.10 -12.16
N ILE A 756 -41.64 -5.61 -12.67
CA ILE A 756 -42.11 -4.23 -12.57
C ILE A 756 -43.35 -4.11 -11.66
N SER A 757 -43.56 -5.06 -10.76
CA SER A 757 -44.70 -5.06 -9.82
C SER A 757 -44.41 -4.21 -8.58
N ASN A 758 -45.39 -3.38 -8.16
CA ASN A 758 -45.32 -2.61 -6.91
C ASN A 758 -45.83 -3.42 -5.70
N LYS A 759 -45.38 -3.07 -4.49
CA LYS A 759 -45.92 -3.53 -3.21
C LYS A 759 -46.74 -2.41 -2.57
N PRO A 760 -48.04 -2.61 -2.27
CA PRO A 760 -48.93 -3.73 -2.65
C PRO A 760 -49.39 -3.68 -4.14
N PRO A 761 -49.97 -4.76 -4.72
CA PRO A 761 -50.35 -6.04 -4.10
C PRO A 761 -49.25 -7.10 -4.05
N SER A 762 -48.13 -6.91 -4.76
CA SER A 762 -47.02 -7.88 -4.72
C SER A 762 -46.22 -7.79 -3.42
N THR A 763 -45.51 -8.85 -3.06
CA THR A 763 -44.51 -8.85 -1.97
C THR A 763 -43.15 -8.41 -2.49
N ILE A 764 -42.24 -8.02 -1.57
CA ILE A 764 -40.86 -7.69 -1.96
C ILE A 764 -40.15 -8.96 -2.44
N GLU A 765 -40.31 -10.06 -1.71
CA GLU A 765 -39.72 -11.38 -2.02
C GLU A 765 -40.69 -12.20 -2.89
N TRP A 766 -40.17 -12.98 -3.83
CA TRP A 766 -40.91 -13.96 -4.62
C TRP A 766 -40.76 -15.32 -3.93
N GLU A 767 -41.74 -15.69 -3.09
CA GLU A 767 -41.65 -16.88 -2.24
C GLU A 767 -42.27 -18.13 -2.87
#